data_AF-A0A498H0D4-F1
#
_entry.id   AF-A0A498H0D4-F1
#
_cell.length_a   1.000
_cell.length_b   1.000
_cell.length_c   1.000
_cell.angle_alpha   90.00
_cell.angle_beta   90.00
_cell.angle_gamma   90.00
#
_symmetry.space_group_name_H-M   'P 1'
#
loop_
_entity.id
_entity.type
_entity.pdbx_description
1 polymer ?
#
loop_
_entity_poly.entity_id
_entity_poly.type
_entity_poly.pdbx_seq_one_letter_code
_entity_poly.pdbx_strand_id
1 'polypeptide(L)'
;MREPAVKKDLYWCDTCNVPLIGRRCGCGAEGRQIPLLQPYDLRPALAADADLIRRLVHERFGAVPLPKIILLNKTGGTDRADLVIMHGNRFGWLTFDPVERRFSLDIAPEALPHIIPYATRGIVALEDHLDPGRGKIRIGGKRFPLTSPVADGMAIVTYRGKHGTGIVREGHIKVKELSPVTPRECSDPDWNVAIDRNRYHLKNLERAAVRTIKQHMHDRPNANVSFSGGKDSAAVLHLARKAGVTKAFFIDTGIELPETVEYVASQGVEIVRKAGDFFQAVEKVGPPGKDHRWCCKLLKLHPLKIYLAEVGPSVTMQGNRWYESWNRADLDETSQNPANPLQLNVSPIRSWRALEVFLYLWWRNVPINPLYDKGLERIGCYLCPAMLESEYEALRVMHPDLTRRWDEFLEKWAAKSGMPEAYCTWGLWRWRALPPKMRELCREKGIPVNDDYTLRPLPEAERRVLAEPAARAPPAEPPVIADEAEGFAVDAVRKDFPILGDFVYLDSAAMSFSPEPVVAAHLEFEHRYRANVGRGVHRFTRIATQRYWHAHEKVARFIGGDAGVTVFTKNTTEAINMVAQGLCWKPGDRVITTILEHHSNLLPWRALARQGVALDVIGINEDYSLDLAALEDAITDTTRLVAVTHASNAIGVVTPVEEIARICRDRGVLLLVDAAQSVPHMPVDIGRLGCDFLCFSGHKMLGPTGTGVLWMREAIIEPSLLGGGMIETVTEDAYVPAEGYGRYEAGTPNVAGGIGLGVAVDYLEAIGMEKIRRHEERLTTRLIEGLSAIDGVRVYAPKDPASRIGVVSFNVENIHPHEVAQYLDEEAEILVRSGYHCCQPLMEYLGLPDGTVRASLSLYTTEQEIDLLIAAVGEIARGR
;
A
#
# COMPACT_ATOMS: atom_id res chain seq x y z
N MET A 1 -35.88 15.28 -17.92
CA MET A 1 -34.52 15.77 -18.19
C MET A 1 -33.58 15.04 -17.25
N ARG A 2 -32.63 14.24 -17.76
CA ARG A 2 -31.55 13.68 -16.94
C ARG A 2 -30.79 14.85 -16.33
N GLU A 3 -30.65 14.88 -15.00
CA GLU A 3 -29.78 15.87 -14.33
C GLU A 3 -28.37 15.76 -14.91
N PRO A 4 -27.63 16.86 -15.08
CA PRO A 4 -26.24 16.80 -15.53
C PRO A 4 -25.43 15.94 -14.56
N ALA A 5 -24.41 15.24 -15.08
CA ALA A 5 -23.57 14.34 -14.31
C ALA A 5 -22.90 14.98 -13.06
N VAL A 6 -22.82 16.31 -12.97
CA VAL A 6 -22.21 17.05 -11.84
C VAL A 6 -22.93 18.42 -11.62
N LYS A 7 -23.27 18.76 -10.37
CA LYS A 7 -23.91 20.02 -9.92
C LYS A 7 -22.84 21.11 -9.69
N LYS A 8 -22.55 21.89 -10.74
CA LYS A 8 -21.50 22.94 -10.71
C LYS A 8 -21.96 24.26 -10.08
N ASP A 9 -23.27 24.46 -9.93
CA ASP A 9 -23.85 25.73 -9.51
C ASP A 9 -24.70 25.58 -8.24
N LEU A 10 -24.67 26.62 -7.41
CA LEU A 10 -25.67 26.89 -6.38
C LEU A 10 -26.73 27.83 -6.96
N TYR A 11 -27.99 27.59 -6.64
CA TYR A 11 -29.07 28.54 -6.96
C TYR A 11 -29.38 29.36 -5.71
N TRP A 12 -29.66 30.66 -5.89
CA TRP A 12 -30.03 31.56 -4.80
C TRP A 12 -31.32 32.30 -5.12
N CYS A 13 -32.27 32.30 -4.18
CA CYS A 13 -33.50 33.08 -4.33
C CYS A 13 -33.27 34.50 -3.84
N ASP A 14 -33.14 35.47 -4.74
CA ASP A 14 -32.93 36.87 -4.35
C ASP A 14 -34.15 37.47 -3.62
N THR A 15 -35.38 36.94 -3.85
CA THR A 15 -36.60 37.38 -3.15
C THR A 15 -36.67 36.89 -1.70
N CYS A 16 -36.36 35.61 -1.47
CA CYS A 16 -36.41 35.03 -0.12
C CYS A 16 -35.06 35.11 0.62
N ASN A 17 -34.00 35.52 -0.08
CA ASN A 17 -32.61 35.51 0.35
C ASN A 17 -32.14 34.18 0.95
N VAL A 18 -32.45 33.05 0.29
CA VAL A 18 -32.07 31.70 0.74
C VAL A 18 -31.41 30.89 -0.39
N PRO A 19 -30.52 29.94 -0.05
CA PRO A 19 -29.97 29.01 -1.01
C PRO A 19 -31.02 28.00 -1.46
N LEU A 20 -30.90 27.56 -2.71
CA LEU A 20 -31.78 26.57 -3.33
C LEU A 20 -30.98 25.38 -3.82
N ILE A 21 -31.48 24.18 -3.54
CA ILE A 21 -30.93 22.91 -4.05
C ILE A 21 -31.50 22.52 -5.42
N GLY A 22 -32.41 23.35 -5.96
CA GLY A 22 -32.96 23.25 -7.31
C GLY A 22 -33.23 24.64 -7.92
N ARG A 23 -33.58 24.69 -9.21
CA ARG A 23 -33.69 25.96 -9.98
C ARG A 23 -34.78 26.92 -9.50
N ARG A 24 -35.86 26.41 -8.91
CA ARG A 24 -37.03 27.20 -8.51
C ARG A 24 -37.21 27.19 -7.00
N CYS A 25 -37.52 28.36 -6.45
CA CYS A 25 -37.87 28.54 -5.05
C CYS A 25 -39.32 28.12 -4.79
N GLY A 26 -39.62 27.66 -3.57
CA GLY A 26 -40.99 27.45 -3.12
C GLY A 26 -41.87 28.71 -3.10
N CYS A 27 -41.32 29.92 -3.26
CA CYS A 27 -42.10 31.14 -3.46
C CYS A 27 -42.49 31.39 -4.93
N GLY A 28 -42.05 30.56 -5.86
CA GLY A 28 -42.29 30.71 -7.31
C GLY A 28 -41.18 31.44 -8.08
N ALA A 29 -40.28 32.15 -7.40
CA ALA A 29 -39.15 32.83 -8.04
C ALA A 29 -38.12 31.83 -8.62
N GLU A 30 -37.50 32.21 -9.73
CA GLU A 30 -36.35 31.50 -10.29
C GLU A 30 -35.06 31.90 -9.56
N GLY A 31 -34.22 30.91 -9.24
CA GLY A 31 -32.97 31.13 -8.53
C GLY A 31 -31.86 31.65 -9.44
N ARG A 32 -31.14 32.66 -8.99
CA ARG A 32 -29.90 33.11 -9.64
C ARG A 32 -28.80 32.08 -9.46
N GLN A 33 -28.04 31.81 -10.52
CA GLN A 33 -26.92 30.88 -10.49
C GLN A 33 -25.67 31.51 -9.88
N ILE A 34 -25.01 30.75 -9.02
CA ILE A 34 -23.74 31.08 -8.40
C ILE A 34 -22.78 29.92 -8.71
N PRO A 35 -21.78 30.13 -9.58
CA PRO A 35 -20.81 29.09 -9.90
C PRO A 35 -19.99 28.72 -8.68
N LEU A 36 -19.93 27.42 -8.37
CA LEU A 36 -19.13 26.86 -7.30
C LEU A 36 -17.72 26.51 -7.79
N LEU A 37 -16.77 26.49 -6.86
CA LEU A 37 -15.40 26.03 -7.08
C LEU A 37 -15.30 24.53 -6.79
N GLN A 38 -14.38 23.86 -7.48
CA GLN A 38 -14.15 22.42 -7.30
C GLN A 38 -13.65 22.10 -5.87
N PRO A 39 -14.14 21.01 -5.24
CA PRO A 39 -14.91 19.90 -5.82
C PRO A 39 -16.44 20.11 -5.89
N TYR A 40 -16.92 21.35 -5.78
CA TYR A 40 -18.34 21.73 -5.79
C TYR A 40 -19.14 21.28 -4.56
N ASP A 41 -18.47 20.79 -3.51
CA ASP A 41 -19.11 20.54 -2.22
C ASP A 41 -19.38 21.86 -1.49
N LEU A 42 -20.55 21.94 -0.89
CA LEU A 42 -21.10 23.12 -0.28
C LEU A 42 -21.76 22.72 1.02
N ARG A 43 -21.46 23.40 2.11
CA ARG A 43 -22.06 23.12 3.42
C ARG A 43 -22.47 24.41 4.15
N PRO A 44 -23.42 24.33 5.08
CA PRO A 44 -23.66 25.37 6.07
C PRO A 44 -22.40 25.64 6.91
N ALA A 45 -22.16 26.89 7.26
CA ALA A 45 -21.32 27.23 8.41
C ALA A 45 -22.15 26.98 9.68
N LEU A 46 -21.69 26.06 10.52
CA LEU A 46 -22.34 25.74 11.80
C LEU A 46 -21.87 26.70 12.90
N ALA A 47 -22.26 26.47 14.15
CA ALA A 47 -22.05 27.43 15.24
C ALA A 47 -20.60 27.95 15.32
N ALA A 48 -19.62 27.05 15.51
CA ALA A 48 -18.21 27.44 15.59
C ALA A 48 -17.68 28.14 14.33
N ASP A 49 -18.09 27.70 13.13
CA ASP A 49 -17.67 28.33 11.88
C ASP A 49 -18.23 29.75 11.74
N ALA A 50 -19.52 29.92 12.06
CA ALA A 50 -20.19 31.21 11.99
C ALA A 50 -19.59 32.20 13.00
N ASP A 51 -19.28 31.73 14.21
CA ASP A 51 -18.66 32.56 15.25
C ASP A 51 -17.21 32.93 14.90
N LEU A 52 -16.45 31.99 14.31
CA LEU A 52 -15.12 32.29 13.75
C LEU A 52 -15.19 33.39 12.68
N ILE A 53 -16.11 33.27 11.73
CA ILE A 53 -16.27 34.26 10.65
C ILE A 53 -16.68 35.62 11.21
N ARG A 54 -17.67 35.66 12.13
CA ARG A 54 -18.09 36.88 12.82
C ARG A 54 -16.93 37.54 13.55
N ARG A 55 -16.13 36.76 14.27
CA ARG A 55 -14.98 37.25 15.01
C ARG A 55 -13.92 37.85 14.08
N LEU A 56 -13.56 37.18 12.99
CA LEU A 56 -12.57 37.67 12.02
C LEU A 56 -13.04 38.97 11.34
N VAL A 57 -14.31 39.04 10.94
CA VAL A 57 -14.89 40.27 10.39
C VAL A 57 -14.90 41.38 11.44
N HIS A 58 -15.28 41.05 12.68
CA HIS A 58 -15.31 42.01 13.77
C HIS A 58 -13.93 42.59 14.07
N GLU A 59 -12.93 41.73 14.27
CA GLU A 59 -11.53 42.09 14.53
C GLU A 59 -10.98 43.01 13.43
N ARG A 60 -11.33 42.77 12.16
CA ARG A 60 -10.76 43.53 11.05
C ARG A 60 -11.52 44.80 10.67
N PHE A 61 -12.86 44.77 10.68
CA PHE A 61 -13.71 45.84 10.14
C PHE A 61 -14.64 46.49 11.17
N GLY A 62 -14.77 45.94 12.38
CA GLY A 62 -15.70 46.42 13.40
C GLY A 62 -17.03 45.65 13.37
N ALA A 63 -18.05 46.16 14.06
CA ALA A 63 -19.34 45.46 14.24
C ALA A 63 -20.21 45.43 12.96
N VAL A 64 -19.80 44.61 11.99
CA VAL A 64 -20.56 44.37 10.75
C VAL A 64 -21.58 43.26 10.99
N PRO A 65 -22.88 43.49 10.75
CA PRO A 65 -23.90 42.45 10.87
C PRO A 65 -23.74 41.41 9.75
N LEU A 66 -23.63 40.14 10.13
CA LEU A 66 -23.57 39.01 9.19
C LEU A 66 -24.88 38.20 9.24
N PRO A 67 -25.34 37.65 8.10
CA PRO A 67 -26.58 36.90 8.05
C PRO A 67 -26.51 35.59 8.84
N LYS A 68 -27.67 35.04 9.17
CA LYS A 68 -27.80 33.71 9.79
C LYS A 68 -27.41 32.59 8.83
N ILE A 69 -27.72 32.75 7.54
CA ILE A 69 -27.36 31.78 6.50
C ILE A 69 -25.99 32.13 5.93
N ILE A 70 -25.00 31.36 6.34
CA ILE A 70 -23.63 31.40 5.81
C ILE A 70 -23.32 30.02 5.22
N LEU A 71 -22.77 30.03 4.02
CA LEU A 71 -22.34 28.82 3.32
C LEU A 71 -20.84 28.82 3.10
N LEU A 72 -20.26 27.62 3.12
CA LEU A 72 -18.86 27.34 2.85
C LEU A 72 -18.78 26.41 1.65
N ASN A 73 -18.20 26.91 0.56
CA ASN A 73 -17.84 26.11 -0.60
C ASN A 73 -16.37 25.72 -0.48
N LYS A 74 -16.13 24.42 -0.30
CA LYS A 74 -14.80 23.85 -0.13
C LYS A 74 -13.92 24.10 -1.35
N THR A 75 -12.69 24.54 -1.11
CA THR A 75 -11.68 24.74 -2.17
C THR A 75 -10.36 24.06 -1.80
N GLY A 76 -9.43 23.96 -2.76
CA GLY A 76 -8.10 23.42 -2.49
C GLY A 76 -7.20 24.45 -1.79
N GLY A 77 -6.69 24.14 -0.60
CA GLY A 77 -5.75 24.96 0.19
C GLY A 77 -4.49 24.19 0.61
N THR A 78 -3.61 24.85 1.37
CA THR A 78 -2.54 24.18 2.15
C THR A 78 -3.15 23.35 3.28
N ASP A 79 -4.12 23.92 3.99
CA ASP A 79 -5.01 23.23 4.93
C ASP A 79 -6.48 23.61 4.60
N ARG A 80 -7.23 24.19 5.56
CA ARG A 80 -8.60 24.66 5.34
C ARG A 80 -8.64 25.89 4.43
N ALA A 81 -9.48 25.81 3.39
CA ALA A 81 -9.72 26.90 2.46
C ALA A 81 -11.17 26.83 1.93
N ASP A 82 -12.02 27.74 2.39
CA ASP A 82 -13.44 27.78 2.06
C ASP A 82 -13.81 29.13 1.45
N LEU A 83 -14.49 29.09 0.30
CA LEU A 83 -15.18 30.25 -0.24
C LEU A 83 -16.45 30.47 0.59
N VAL A 84 -16.50 31.58 1.31
CA VAL A 84 -17.65 32.01 2.10
C VAL A 84 -18.68 32.66 1.17
N ILE A 85 -19.92 32.17 1.23
CA ILE A 85 -21.04 32.68 0.44
C ILE A 85 -22.13 33.19 1.39
N MET A 86 -22.54 34.45 1.18
CA MET A 86 -23.56 35.15 1.96
C MET A 86 -24.40 36.03 1.04
N HIS A 87 -25.70 36.18 1.29
CA HIS A 87 -26.61 36.98 0.45
C HIS A 87 -26.54 36.64 -1.05
N GLY A 88 -26.20 35.38 -1.39
CA GLY A 88 -26.02 34.93 -2.76
C GLY A 88 -24.81 35.53 -3.47
N ASN A 89 -23.82 36.02 -2.73
CA ASN A 89 -22.57 36.59 -3.25
C ASN A 89 -21.36 35.90 -2.63
N ARG A 90 -20.25 35.93 -3.36
CA ARG A 90 -18.94 35.48 -2.87
C ARG A 90 -18.44 36.51 -1.86
N PHE A 91 -18.49 36.17 -0.58
CA PHE A 91 -18.12 37.10 0.48
C PHE A 91 -16.60 37.18 0.67
N GLY A 92 -15.90 36.06 0.54
CA GLY A 92 -14.46 36.02 0.71
C GLY A 92 -13.94 34.60 0.90
N TRP A 93 -12.64 34.47 1.18
CA TRP A 93 -11.98 33.19 1.43
C TRP A 93 -11.57 33.09 2.89
N LEU A 94 -12.13 32.10 3.59
CA LEU A 94 -11.69 31.68 4.91
C LEU A 94 -10.55 30.67 4.72
N THR A 95 -9.37 30.99 5.23
CA THR A 95 -8.19 30.12 5.13
C THR A 95 -7.52 29.92 6.48
N PHE A 96 -6.93 28.76 6.69
CA PHE A 96 -6.05 28.48 7.82
C PHE A 96 -4.60 28.37 7.34
N ASP A 97 -3.71 29.12 7.98
CA ASP A 97 -2.26 28.99 7.77
C ASP A 97 -1.68 27.99 8.79
N PRO A 98 -1.17 26.83 8.36
CA PRO A 98 -0.64 25.81 9.28
C PRO A 98 0.71 26.20 9.91
N VAL A 99 1.42 27.18 9.37
CA VAL A 99 2.70 27.66 9.93
C VAL A 99 2.42 28.68 11.04
N GLU A 100 1.55 29.64 10.77
CA GLU A 100 1.18 30.70 11.72
C GLU A 100 0.08 30.27 12.69
N ARG A 101 -0.55 29.10 12.44
CA ARG A 101 -1.65 28.51 13.20
C ARG A 101 -2.82 29.48 13.44
N ARG A 102 -3.14 30.26 12.40
CA ARG A 102 -4.19 31.28 12.46
C ARG A 102 -5.13 31.21 11.27
N PHE A 103 -6.38 31.56 11.53
CA PHE A 103 -7.36 31.79 10.49
C PHE A 103 -7.29 33.22 9.96
N SER A 104 -7.54 33.37 8.67
CA SER A 104 -7.73 34.65 8.00
C SER A 104 -8.97 34.63 7.12
N LEU A 105 -9.62 35.78 6.96
CA LEU A 105 -10.75 35.97 6.06
C LEU A 105 -10.44 37.08 5.06
N ASP A 106 -10.16 36.68 3.82
CA ASP A 106 -9.91 37.60 2.72
C ASP A 106 -11.22 37.94 2.01
N ILE A 107 -11.76 39.14 2.29
CA ILE A 107 -13.00 39.59 1.66
C ILE A 107 -12.86 39.80 0.15
N ALA A 108 -13.92 39.48 -0.59
CA ALA A 108 -14.03 39.72 -2.02
C ALA A 108 -14.71 41.08 -2.29
N PRO A 109 -14.53 41.68 -3.48
CA PRO A 109 -15.20 42.92 -3.86
C PRO A 109 -16.74 42.87 -3.69
N GLU A 110 -17.36 41.71 -3.91
CA GLU A 110 -18.80 41.49 -3.78
C GLU A 110 -19.31 41.56 -2.33
N ALA A 111 -18.42 41.53 -1.33
CA ALA A 111 -18.77 41.74 0.08
C ALA A 111 -18.87 43.22 0.47
N LEU A 112 -18.21 44.11 -0.29
CA LEU A 112 -18.13 45.54 0.04
C LEU A 112 -19.51 46.22 0.23
N PRO A 113 -20.56 45.94 -0.59
CA PRO A 113 -21.90 46.48 -0.37
C PRO A 113 -22.49 46.22 1.02
N HIS A 114 -22.05 45.14 1.67
CA HIS A 114 -22.56 44.69 2.97
C HIS A 114 -21.66 45.11 4.14
N ILE A 115 -20.39 45.44 3.87
CA ILE A 115 -19.41 45.79 4.90
C ILE A 115 -19.30 47.32 5.07
N ILE A 116 -19.21 48.06 3.96
CA ILE A 116 -18.95 49.53 3.98
C ILE A 116 -19.89 50.32 4.91
N PRO A 117 -21.21 50.04 4.96
CA PRO A 117 -22.10 50.83 5.81
C PRO A 117 -21.80 50.75 7.30
N TYR A 118 -21.09 49.70 7.73
CA TYR A 118 -20.84 49.39 9.14
C TYR A 118 -19.35 49.37 9.52
N ALA A 119 -18.45 49.41 8.53
CA ALA A 119 -17.02 49.31 8.78
C ALA A 119 -16.49 50.55 9.49
N THR A 120 -15.86 50.35 10.66
CA THR A 120 -15.27 51.43 11.47
C THR A 120 -13.75 51.40 11.51
N ARG A 121 -13.14 50.30 11.04
CA ARG A 121 -11.67 50.11 10.99
C ARG A 121 -11.29 49.25 9.78
N GLY A 122 -9.99 49.12 9.52
CA GLY A 122 -9.47 48.33 8.39
C GLY A 122 -9.70 48.99 7.02
N ILE A 123 -9.92 50.31 7.00
CA ILE A 123 -10.10 51.12 5.80
C ILE A 123 -8.83 51.94 5.56
N VAL A 124 -8.34 51.95 4.32
CA VAL A 124 -7.20 52.72 3.86
C VAL A 124 -7.67 53.68 2.77
N ALA A 125 -7.71 54.97 3.08
CA ALA A 125 -7.95 56.02 2.10
C ALA A 125 -6.64 56.33 1.37
N LEU A 126 -6.57 55.98 0.09
CA LEU A 126 -5.33 56.18 -0.68
C LEU A 126 -5.00 57.65 -0.91
N GLU A 127 -6.01 58.54 -0.84
CA GLU A 127 -5.81 59.98 -0.91
C GLU A 127 -4.88 60.49 0.19
N ASP A 128 -4.88 59.87 1.36
CA ASP A 128 -4.05 60.27 2.51
C ASP A 128 -2.58 59.84 2.35
N HIS A 129 -2.29 58.98 1.37
CA HIS A 129 -0.97 58.39 1.14
C HIS A 129 -0.36 58.73 -0.23
N LEU A 130 -1.11 59.42 -1.10
CA LEU A 130 -0.69 59.78 -2.45
C LEU A 130 -0.46 61.29 -2.57
N ASP A 131 0.63 61.68 -3.25
CA ASP A 131 0.95 63.08 -3.53
C ASP A 131 -0.15 63.75 -4.39
N PRO A 132 -0.77 64.87 -3.95
CA PRO A 132 -1.91 65.51 -4.62
C PRO A 132 -1.71 65.87 -6.10
N GLY A 133 -0.46 65.99 -6.56
CA GLY A 133 -0.10 66.41 -7.92
C GLY A 133 -0.11 65.33 -9.01
N ARG A 134 -0.30 64.05 -8.67
CA ARG A 134 -0.29 62.95 -9.67
C ARG A 134 -1.64 62.82 -10.38
N GLY A 135 -1.63 62.96 -11.72
CA GLY A 135 -2.80 62.82 -12.61
C GLY A 135 -3.51 61.46 -12.56
N LYS A 136 -4.47 61.19 -13.47
CA LYS A 136 -5.27 59.94 -13.51
C LYS A 136 -4.39 58.68 -13.63
N ILE A 137 -3.99 58.09 -12.50
CA ILE A 137 -3.25 56.83 -12.45
C ILE A 137 -4.23 55.66 -12.34
N ARG A 138 -4.02 54.60 -13.13
CA ARG A 138 -4.68 53.30 -12.92
C ARG A 138 -4.14 52.69 -11.62
N ILE A 139 -4.98 52.59 -10.58
CA ILE A 139 -4.60 52.14 -9.23
C ILE A 139 -4.69 50.61 -9.06
N GLY A 140 -5.70 49.97 -9.64
CA GLY A 140 -5.88 48.52 -9.53
C GLY A 140 -4.65 47.75 -10.03
N GLY A 141 -4.20 46.77 -9.25
CA GLY A 141 -3.01 45.95 -9.49
C GLY A 141 -1.68 46.56 -9.03
N LYS A 142 -1.65 47.80 -8.53
CA LYS A 142 -0.40 48.49 -8.15
C LYS A 142 -0.13 48.44 -6.64
N ARG A 143 1.15 48.60 -6.29
CA ARG A 143 1.67 48.69 -4.92
C ARG A 143 1.96 50.16 -4.59
N PHE A 144 1.52 50.62 -3.43
CA PHE A 144 1.73 51.98 -2.94
C PHE A 144 2.33 51.95 -1.53
N PRO A 145 3.30 52.82 -1.21
CA PRO A 145 3.78 52.99 0.16
C PRO A 145 2.72 53.70 1.01
N LEU A 146 2.63 53.32 2.29
CA LEU A 146 1.75 53.96 3.27
C LEU A 146 2.56 54.93 4.12
N THR A 147 2.04 56.15 4.30
CA THR A 147 2.67 57.22 5.09
C THR A 147 2.35 57.16 6.58
N SER A 148 1.38 56.32 6.98
CA SER A 148 1.01 56.06 8.37
C SER A 148 0.98 54.55 8.65
N PRO A 149 1.20 54.11 9.90
CA PRO A 149 1.21 52.69 10.24
C PRO A 149 -0.19 52.09 10.14
N VAL A 150 -0.34 51.12 9.24
CA VAL A 150 -1.57 50.33 9.06
C VAL A 150 -1.24 48.87 9.32
N ALA A 151 -2.09 48.16 10.07
CA ALA A 151 -1.89 46.75 10.36
C ALA A 151 -1.85 45.90 9.08
N ASP A 152 -0.82 45.06 8.97
CA ASP A 152 -0.68 44.09 7.89
C ASP A 152 -1.94 43.22 7.73
N GLY A 153 -2.22 42.81 6.50
CA GLY A 153 -3.40 42.03 6.12
C GLY A 153 -4.37 42.75 5.17
N MET A 154 -5.56 42.16 4.99
CA MET A 154 -6.59 42.65 4.08
C MET A 154 -7.17 44.01 4.51
N ALA A 155 -7.29 44.98 3.62
CA ALA A 155 -7.91 46.28 3.92
C ALA A 155 -8.94 46.65 2.85
N ILE A 156 -9.96 47.41 3.26
CA ILE A 156 -10.84 48.11 2.33
C ILE A 156 -10.09 49.34 1.85
N VAL A 157 -10.06 49.54 0.54
CA VAL A 157 -9.36 50.65 -0.09
C VAL A 157 -10.39 51.64 -0.59
N THR A 158 -10.27 52.91 -0.20
CA THR A 158 -11.08 53.99 -0.75
C THR A 158 -10.20 54.91 -1.61
N TYR A 159 -10.72 55.30 -2.78
CA TYR A 159 -10.11 56.30 -3.64
C TYR A 159 -11.12 56.99 -4.57
N ARG A 160 -11.25 58.32 -4.46
CA ARG A 160 -12.13 59.20 -5.23
C ARG A 160 -13.57 58.68 -5.30
N GLY A 161 -14.12 58.29 -4.14
CA GLY A 161 -15.48 57.75 -4.00
C GLY A 161 -15.66 56.31 -4.53
N LYS A 162 -14.59 55.64 -4.98
CA LYS A 162 -14.58 54.21 -5.30
C LYS A 162 -14.05 53.40 -4.14
N HIS A 163 -14.50 52.16 -4.06
CA HIS A 163 -14.14 51.22 -2.99
C HIS A 163 -13.56 49.95 -3.61
N GLY A 164 -12.71 49.28 -2.85
CA GLY A 164 -11.96 48.13 -3.32
C GLY A 164 -11.37 47.32 -2.18
N THR A 165 -10.65 46.27 -2.53
CA THR A 165 -9.91 45.43 -1.58
C THR A 165 -8.42 45.52 -1.86
N GLY A 166 -7.59 45.54 -0.82
CA GLY A 166 -6.13 45.55 -0.93
C GLY A 166 -5.46 44.74 0.17
N ILE A 167 -4.19 44.40 -0.01
CA ILE A 167 -3.40 43.68 1.00
C ILE A 167 -2.27 44.60 1.45
N VAL A 168 -2.20 44.87 2.75
CA VAL A 168 -1.12 45.60 3.41
C VAL A 168 -0.04 44.61 3.85
N ARG A 169 1.20 44.86 3.44
CA ARG A 169 2.41 44.14 3.91
C ARG A 169 3.59 45.09 3.95
N GLU A 170 4.33 45.08 5.06
CA GLU A 170 5.59 45.83 5.22
C GLU A 170 5.43 47.33 4.85
N GLY A 171 4.39 47.97 5.38
CA GLY A 171 4.12 49.39 5.14
C GLY A 171 3.72 49.74 3.70
N HIS A 172 3.36 48.74 2.88
CA HIS A 172 2.85 48.96 1.52
C HIS A 172 1.49 48.31 1.33
N ILE A 173 0.62 48.94 0.54
CA ILE A 173 -0.65 48.35 0.12
C ILE A 173 -0.63 47.97 -1.37
N LYS A 174 -0.99 46.72 -1.66
CA LYS A 174 -1.26 46.24 -3.02
C LYS A 174 -2.77 46.25 -3.26
N VAL A 175 -3.25 47.15 -4.11
CA VAL A 175 -4.67 47.30 -4.42
C VAL A 175 -5.06 46.26 -5.47
N LYS A 176 -6.10 45.46 -5.23
CA LYS A 176 -6.58 44.48 -6.22
C LYS A 176 -7.39 45.18 -7.32
N GLU A 177 -8.52 45.76 -6.94
CA GLU A 177 -9.46 46.43 -7.84
C GLU A 177 -10.22 47.55 -7.10
N LEU A 178 -10.73 48.56 -7.84
CA LEU A 178 -11.55 49.66 -7.33
C LEU A 178 -12.78 49.85 -8.24
N SER A 179 -13.97 49.81 -7.65
CA SER A 179 -15.24 50.04 -8.34
C SER A 179 -16.15 50.96 -7.52
N PRO A 180 -17.14 51.62 -8.13
CA PRO A 180 -18.25 52.17 -7.37
C PRO A 180 -18.95 51.05 -6.60
N VAL A 181 -19.31 51.29 -5.34
CA VAL A 181 -20.02 50.33 -4.50
C VAL A 181 -21.25 51.02 -3.91
N THR A 182 -22.42 50.42 -4.13
CA THR A 182 -23.68 50.87 -3.55
C THR A 182 -24.04 49.96 -2.37
N PRO A 183 -24.24 50.51 -1.15
CA PRO A 183 -24.74 49.77 0.00
C PRO A 183 -25.99 48.94 -0.31
N ARG A 184 -26.08 47.74 0.25
CA ARG A 184 -27.23 46.85 0.05
C ARG A 184 -27.71 46.24 1.35
N GLU A 185 -28.96 46.52 1.70
CA GLU A 185 -29.70 45.81 2.74
C GLU A 185 -30.42 44.59 2.15
N CYS A 186 -30.46 43.50 2.89
CA CYS A 186 -31.10 42.24 2.50
C CYS A 186 -31.86 41.68 3.70
N SER A 187 -32.92 40.90 3.44
CA SER A 187 -33.60 40.15 4.50
C SER A 187 -32.66 39.11 5.13
N ASP A 188 -32.83 38.82 6.43
CA ASP A 188 -32.01 37.84 7.17
C ASP A 188 -32.85 36.61 7.60
N PRO A 189 -33.20 35.72 6.66
CA PRO A 189 -33.96 34.50 6.96
C PRO A 189 -33.10 33.50 7.75
N ASP A 190 -33.78 32.60 8.47
CA ASP A 190 -33.13 31.46 9.10
C ASP A 190 -33.16 30.20 8.22
N TRP A 191 -32.56 29.11 8.72
CA TRP A 191 -32.55 27.83 8.04
C TRP A 191 -33.94 27.19 7.88
N ASN A 192 -34.93 27.52 8.73
CA ASN A 192 -36.29 27.02 8.60
C ASN A 192 -36.95 27.55 7.32
N VAL A 193 -36.76 28.84 7.02
CA VAL A 193 -37.22 29.42 5.75
C VAL A 193 -36.53 28.73 4.57
N ALA A 194 -35.23 28.48 4.64
CA ALA A 194 -34.51 27.77 3.58
C ALA A 194 -35.04 26.34 3.35
N ILE A 195 -35.33 25.60 4.43
CA ILE A 195 -35.95 24.26 4.36
C ILE A 195 -37.33 24.34 3.70
N ASP A 196 -38.17 25.28 4.11
CA ASP A 196 -39.51 25.46 3.56
C ASP A 196 -39.48 25.78 2.07
N ARG A 197 -38.57 26.65 1.64
CA ARG A 197 -38.40 27.00 0.23
C ARG A 197 -37.83 25.87 -0.62
N ASN A 198 -37.14 24.90 -0.02
CA ASN A 198 -36.60 23.72 -0.69
C ASN A 198 -37.43 22.44 -0.51
N ARG A 199 -38.57 22.50 0.20
CA ARG A 199 -39.38 21.33 0.61
C ARG A 199 -39.76 20.41 -0.55
N TYR A 200 -40.08 20.96 -1.72
CA TYR A 200 -40.38 20.17 -2.92
C TYR A 200 -39.17 19.34 -3.37
N HIS A 201 -37.99 19.96 -3.45
CA HIS A 201 -36.76 19.30 -3.88
C HIS A 201 -36.30 18.26 -2.85
N LEU A 202 -36.39 18.56 -1.55
CA LEU A 202 -36.07 17.63 -0.47
C LEU A 202 -36.95 16.36 -0.50
N LYS A 203 -38.26 16.51 -0.77
CA LYS A 203 -39.17 15.36 -0.98
C LYS A 203 -38.74 14.50 -2.16
N ASN A 204 -38.25 15.09 -3.24
CA ASN A 204 -37.80 14.35 -4.42
C ASN A 204 -36.49 13.59 -4.15
N LEU A 205 -35.53 14.23 -3.47
CA LEU A 205 -34.28 13.58 -3.05
C LEU A 205 -34.55 12.37 -2.14
N GLU A 206 -35.42 12.52 -1.15
CA GLU A 206 -35.82 11.42 -0.27
C GLU A 206 -36.46 10.27 -1.05
N ARG A 207 -37.40 10.57 -1.94
CA ARG A 207 -38.08 9.56 -2.77
C ARG A 207 -37.10 8.82 -3.69
N ALA A 208 -36.12 9.52 -4.24
CA ALA A 208 -35.09 8.91 -5.07
C ALA A 208 -34.21 7.96 -4.24
N ALA A 209 -33.68 8.43 -3.12
CA ALA A 209 -32.81 7.63 -2.25
C ALA A 209 -33.52 6.40 -1.67
N VAL A 210 -34.77 6.55 -1.19
CA VAL A 210 -35.57 5.40 -0.70
C VAL A 210 -35.85 4.40 -1.83
N ARG A 211 -36.07 4.86 -3.07
CA ARG A 211 -36.26 3.98 -4.22
C ARG A 211 -35.00 3.17 -4.52
N THR A 212 -33.84 3.82 -4.54
CA THR A 212 -32.54 3.14 -4.73
C THR A 212 -32.31 2.07 -3.65
N ILE A 213 -32.61 2.36 -2.38
CA ILE A 213 -32.49 1.36 -1.30
C ILE A 213 -33.43 0.18 -1.55
N LYS A 214 -34.71 0.45 -1.85
CA LYS A 214 -35.70 -0.61 -2.12
C LYS A 214 -35.37 -1.47 -3.33
N GLN A 215 -34.70 -0.90 -4.33
CA GLN A 215 -34.27 -1.60 -5.52
C GLN A 215 -33.21 -2.67 -5.21
N HIS A 216 -32.32 -2.41 -4.24
CA HIS A 216 -31.14 -3.24 -3.99
C HIS A 216 -31.17 -4.00 -2.66
N MET A 217 -32.07 -3.67 -1.73
CA MET A 217 -32.08 -4.26 -0.38
C MET A 217 -32.33 -5.79 -0.35
N HIS A 218 -32.77 -6.38 -1.47
CA HIS A 218 -33.01 -7.82 -1.62
C HIS A 218 -32.00 -8.52 -2.53
N ASP A 219 -30.96 -7.82 -3.00
CA ASP A 219 -29.92 -8.41 -3.85
C ASP A 219 -29.06 -9.43 -3.10
N ARG A 220 -29.13 -9.44 -1.76
CA ARG A 220 -28.50 -10.42 -0.85
C ARG A 220 -29.45 -10.77 0.31
N PRO A 221 -29.23 -11.90 1.01
CA PRO A 221 -30.09 -12.34 2.12
C PRO A 221 -30.22 -11.34 3.28
N ASN A 222 -29.16 -10.59 3.57
CA ASN A 222 -29.15 -9.57 4.62
C ASN A 222 -29.07 -8.16 4.05
N ALA A 223 -29.64 -7.18 4.75
CA ALA A 223 -29.45 -5.76 4.47
C ALA A 223 -29.10 -5.00 5.75
N ASN A 224 -28.09 -4.15 5.70
CA ASN A 224 -27.62 -3.36 6.84
C ASN A 224 -27.13 -1.96 6.41
N VAL A 225 -26.87 -1.10 7.39
CA VAL A 225 -26.29 0.23 7.19
C VAL A 225 -24.90 0.27 7.82
N SER A 226 -23.89 0.69 7.05
CA SER A 226 -22.60 1.06 7.61
C SER A 226 -22.69 2.47 8.17
N PHE A 227 -22.70 2.58 9.50
CA PHE A 227 -22.84 3.83 10.20
C PHE A 227 -21.48 4.29 10.70
N SER A 228 -21.08 5.54 10.43
CA SER A 228 -19.79 6.09 10.85
C SER A 228 -19.93 7.20 11.90
N GLY A 229 -21.14 7.45 12.41
CA GLY A 229 -21.46 8.62 13.22
C GLY A 229 -21.60 9.94 12.45
N GLY A 230 -21.25 9.96 11.15
CA GLY A 230 -21.25 11.16 10.30
C GLY A 230 -22.64 11.63 9.87
N LYS A 231 -22.74 12.89 9.43
CA LYS A 231 -23.96 13.46 8.82
C LYS A 231 -24.47 12.61 7.65
N ASP A 232 -23.55 12.10 6.83
CA ASP A 232 -23.89 11.33 5.63
C ASP A 232 -24.47 9.96 6.03
N SER A 233 -23.84 9.27 6.99
CA SER A 233 -24.37 8.01 7.54
C SER A 233 -25.66 8.21 8.35
N ALA A 234 -25.87 9.36 8.99
CA ALA A 234 -27.13 9.70 9.66
C ALA A 234 -28.29 9.84 8.67
N ALA A 235 -28.05 10.51 7.54
CA ALA A 235 -29.05 10.62 6.48
C ALA A 235 -29.37 9.24 5.90
N VAL A 236 -28.35 8.42 5.61
CA VAL A 236 -28.54 7.06 5.09
C VAL A 236 -29.25 6.16 6.09
N LEU A 237 -28.91 6.21 7.38
CA LEU A 237 -29.58 5.42 8.42
C LEU A 237 -31.08 5.76 8.49
N HIS A 238 -31.43 7.04 8.48
CA HIS A 238 -32.83 7.47 8.46
C HIS A 238 -33.56 7.03 7.18
N LEU A 239 -32.93 7.18 6.02
CA LEU A 239 -33.49 6.74 4.73
C LEU A 239 -33.67 5.21 4.65
N ALA A 240 -32.71 4.45 5.15
CA ALA A 240 -32.72 3.00 5.20
C ALA A 240 -33.83 2.47 6.12
N ARG A 241 -33.98 3.05 7.32
CA ARG A 241 -35.09 2.75 8.24
C ARG A 241 -36.44 3.02 7.60
N LYS A 242 -36.56 4.11 6.84
CA LYS A 242 -37.78 4.44 6.07
C LYS A 242 -38.04 3.45 4.93
N ALA A 243 -37.00 2.86 4.35
CA ALA A 243 -37.12 1.85 3.31
C ALA A 243 -37.43 0.44 3.87
N GLY A 244 -37.18 0.19 5.16
CA GLY A 244 -37.41 -1.09 5.84
C GLY A 244 -36.14 -1.78 6.36
N VAL A 245 -34.96 -1.18 6.20
CA VAL A 245 -33.68 -1.72 6.69
C VAL A 245 -33.38 -1.14 8.07
N THR A 246 -33.42 -1.97 9.11
CA THR A 246 -33.26 -1.56 10.52
C THR A 246 -31.89 -1.87 11.10
N LYS A 247 -31.22 -2.91 10.61
CA LYS A 247 -29.88 -3.31 11.06
C LYS A 247 -28.84 -2.26 10.65
N ALA A 248 -27.98 -1.88 11.58
CA ALA A 248 -26.89 -0.93 11.36
C ALA A 248 -25.75 -1.25 12.31
N PHE A 249 -24.51 -1.10 11.83
CA PHE A 249 -23.32 -1.35 12.62
C PHE A 249 -22.33 -0.19 12.51
N PHE A 250 -21.50 -0.04 13.54
CA PHE A 250 -20.38 0.88 13.64
C PHE A 250 -19.15 0.10 14.09
N ILE A 251 -18.06 0.21 13.35
CA ILE A 251 -16.78 -0.38 13.74
C ILE A 251 -16.03 0.62 14.62
N ASP A 252 -15.84 0.27 15.88
CA ASP A 252 -15.08 1.05 16.84
C ASP A 252 -13.60 0.74 16.68
N THR A 253 -12.83 1.73 16.23
CA THR A 253 -11.39 1.60 15.97
C THR A 253 -10.55 1.68 17.25
N GLY A 254 -11.15 1.96 18.41
CA GLY A 254 -10.45 2.19 19.68
C GLY A 254 -9.81 3.59 19.80
N ILE A 255 -9.90 4.41 18.75
CA ILE A 255 -9.38 5.78 18.69
C ILE A 255 -10.44 6.78 18.19
N GLU A 256 -11.71 6.42 18.30
CA GLU A 256 -12.84 7.30 18.00
C GLU A 256 -12.97 8.41 19.04
N LEU A 257 -13.55 9.55 18.66
CA LEU A 257 -13.90 10.58 19.63
C LEU A 257 -15.00 10.08 20.58
N PRO A 258 -14.90 10.32 21.91
CA PRO A 258 -15.90 9.86 22.88
C PRO A 258 -17.33 10.28 22.53
N GLU A 259 -17.54 11.53 22.13
CA GLU A 259 -18.85 12.04 21.72
C GLU A 259 -19.40 11.35 20.48
N THR A 260 -18.52 10.84 19.60
CA THR A 260 -18.94 10.05 18.44
C THR A 260 -19.42 8.67 18.85
N VAL A 261 -18.73 8.01 19.78
CA VAL A 261 -19.17 6.70 20.30
C VAL A 261 -20.51 6.84 21.04
N GLU A 262 -20.66 7.88 21.86
CA GLU A 262 -21.92 8.20 22.54
C GLU A 262 -23.06 8.51 21.56
N TYR A 263 -22.79 9.34 20.55
CA TYR A 263 -23.75 9.64 19.49
C TYR A 263 -24.17 8.36 18.75
N VAL A 264 -23.22 7.50 18.36
CA VAL A 264 -23.51 6.22 17.70
C VAL A 264 -24.41 5.34 18.56
N ALA A 265 -24.10 5.20 19.85
CA ALA A 265 -24.91 4.44 20.79
C ALA A 265 -26.35 4.98 20.87
N SER A 266 -26.51 6.32 20.92
CA SER A 266 -27.82 6.98 20.97
C SER A 266 -28.71 6.69 19.74
N GLN A 267 -28.11 6.33 18.60
CA GLN A 267 -28.84 6.03 17.38
C GLN A 267 -29.36 4.58 17.33
N GLY A 268 -29.07 3.74 18.32
CA GLY A 268 -29.44 2.32 18.33
C GLY A 268 -28.70 1.53 17.25
N VAL A 269 -27.42 1.82 17.09
CA VAL A 269 -26.50 1.16 16.14
C VAL A 269 -25.62 0.18 16.92
N GLU A 270 -25.38 -1.00 16.37
CA GLU A 270 -24.50 -1.99 16.97
C GLU A 270 -23.04 -1.52 16.92
N ILE A 271 -22.35 -1.52 18.06
CA ILE A 271 -20.95 -1.11 18.16
C ILE A 271 -20.07 -2.37 18.19
N VAL A 272 -19.30 -2.58 17.13
CA VAL A 272 -18.39 -3.70 16.96
C VAL A 272 -17.00 -3.32 17.46
N ARG A 273 -16.55 -3.95 18.55
CA ARG A 273 -15.24 -3.71 19.19
C ARG A 273 -14.29 -4.89 18.97
N LYS A 274 -13.88 -5.09 17.72
CA LYS A 274 -12.91 -6.13 17.33
C LYS A 274 -11.60 -5.56 16.79
N ALA A 275 -11.35 -4.26 16.96
CA ALA A 275 -10.14 -3.60 16.51
C ALA A 275 -8.94 -3.88 17.43
N GLY A 276 -7.74 -3.99 16.84
CA GLY A 276 -6.48 -4.10 17.59
C GLY A 276 -6.07 -2.77 18.25
N ASP A 277 -4.94 -2.78 18.98
CA ASP A 277 -4.41 -1.59 19.65
C ASP A 277 -3.67 -0.68 18.66
N PHE A 278 -4.20 0.53 18.42
CA PHE A 278 -3.58 1.54 17.56
C PHE A 278 -2.17 1.93 18.02
N PHE A 279 -1.95 2.14 19.32
CA PHE A 279 -0.68 2.65 19.82
C PHE A 279 0.42 1.59 19.80
N GLN A 280 0.05 0.30 19.91
CA GLN A 280 1.00 -0.79 19.64
C GLN A 280 1.36 -0.88 18.16
N ALA A 281 0.39 -0.70 17.26
CA ALA A 281 0.62 -0.75 15.82
C ALA A 281 1.45 0.44 15.32
N VAL A 282 1.18 1.65 15.81
CA VAL A 282 1.88 2.87 15.36
C VAL A 282 3.35 2.91 15.80
N GLU A 283 3.70 2.34 16.96
CA GLU A 283 5.12 2.20 17.38
C GLU A 283 5.92 1.30 16.43
N LYS A 284 5.27 0.36 15.73
CA LYS A 284 5.89 -0.55 14.77
C LYS A 284 5.93 0.03 13.35
N VAL A 285 4.82 0.61 12.89
CA VAL A 285 4.60 1.02 11.48
C VAL A 285 4.90 2.50 11.24
N GLY A 286 4.88 3.32 12.30
CA GLY A 286 4.97 4.78 12.22
C GLY A 286 3.61 5.46 11.95
N PRO A 287 3.57 6.80 11.94
CA PRO A 287 2.34 7.57 11.77
C PRO A 287 1.59 7.21 10.48
N PRO A 288 0.24 7.10 10.50
CA PRO A 288 -0.53 6.89 9.29
C PRO A 288 -0.55 8.17 8.42
N GLY A 289 -0.63 8.02 7.10
CA GLY A 289 -0.71 9.13 6.13
C GLY A 289 -2.04 9.16 5.37
N LYS A 290 -2.39 10.29 4.74
CA LYS A 290 -3.55 10.45 3.83
C LYS A 290 -3.45 9.53 2.62
N ASP A 291 -2.23 9.33 2.15
CA ASP A 291 -1.80 8.45 1.07
C ASP A 291 -1.46 7.02 1.53
N HIS A 292 -1.30 6.80 2.84
CA HIS A 292 -1.00 5.50 3.42
C HIS A 292 -1.77 5.27 4.74
N ARG A 293 -3.09 5.03 4.62
CA ARG A 293 -4.02 4.87 5.75
C ARG A 293 -4.05 3.44 6.30
N TRP A 294 -2.90 2.91 6.74
CA TRP A 294 -2.81 1.55 7.30
C TRP A 294 -3.77 1.34 8.48
N CYS A 295 -4.01 2.38 9.29
CA CYS A 295 -4.94 2.32 10.41
C CYS A 295 -6.39 2.02 9.98
N CYS A 296 -6.83 2.46 8.80
CA CYS A 296 -8.15 2.09 8.27
C CYS A 296 -8.21 0.62 7.87
N LYS A 297 -7.12 0.04 7.37
CA LYS A 297 -7.09 -1.39 7.02
C LYS A 297 -7.17 -2.23 8.29
N LEU A 298 -6.24 -1.99 9.21
CA LEU A 298 -6.09 -2.78 10.43
C LEU A 298 -7.27 -2.59 11.42
N LEU A 299 -7.68 -1.36 11.67
CA LEU A 299 -8.63 -1.06 12.75
C LEU A 299 -10.08 -0.95 12.27
N LYS A 300 -10.31 -0.89 10.95
CA LYS A 300 -11.66 -0.71 10.39
C LYS A 300 -12.06 -1.82 9.43
N LEU A 301 -11.23 -2.16 8.45
CA LEU A 301 -11.59 -3.18 7.44
C LEU A 301 -11.45 -4.61 7.98
N HIS A 302 -10.39 -4.92 8.72
CA HIS A 302 -10.22 -6.25 9.30
C HIS A 302 -11.32 -6.62 10.32
N PRO A 303 -11.68 -5.75 11.30
CA PRO A 303 -12.82 -6.00 12.18
C PRO A 303 -14.16 -6.09 11.44
N LEU A 304 -14.31 -5.32 10.35
CA LEU A 304 -15.48 -5.40 9.48
C LEU A 304 -15.58 -6.76 8.79
N LYS A 305 -14.46 -7.31 8.30
CA LYS A 305 -14.43 -8.64 7.67
C LYS A 305 -14.89 -9.71 8.65
N ILE A 306 -14.35 -9.71 9.89
CA ILE A 306 -14.75 -10.65 10.95
C ILE A 306 -16.24 -10.51 11.29
N TYR A 307 -16.74 -9.28 11.43
CA TYR A 307 -18.17 -9.05 11.71
C TYR A 307 -19.08 -9.53 10.57
N LEU A 308 -18.71 -9.26 9.31
CA LEU A 308 -19.53 -9.65 8.17
C LEU A 308 -19.49 -11.16 7.91
N ALA A 309 -18.41 -11.86 8.27
CA ALA A 309 -18.36 -13.32 8.24
C ALA A 309 -19.43 -13.95 9.16
N GLU A 310 -19.69 -13.36 10.33
CA GLU A 310 -20.75 -13.81 11.24
C GLU A 310 -22.17 -13.50 10.74
N VAL A 311 -22.33 -12.38 10.02
CA VAL A 311 -23.65 -11.94 9.49
C VAL A 311 -24.00 -12.67 8.18
N GLY A 312 -23.00 -13.06 7.38
CA GLY A 312 -23.16 -13.64 6.06
C GLY A 312 -23.40 -12.61 4.94
N PRO A 313 -23.75 -13.06 3.71
CA PRO A 313 -23.89 -12.20 2.55
C PRO A 313 -24.91 -11.08 2.76
N SER A 314 -24.49 -9.83 2.52
CA SER A 314 -25.27 -8.65 2.85
C SER A 314 -25.18 -7.52 1.82
N VAL A 315 -26.27 -6.76 1.70
CA VAL A 315 -26.29 -5.44 1.08
C VAL A 315 -26.03 -4.39 2.16
N THR A 316 -25.01 -3.57 1.99
CA THR A 316 -24.65 -2.51 2.94
C THR A 316 -24.88 -1.12 2.35
N MET A 317 -25.76 -0.37 2.98
CA MET A 317 -26.02 1.03 2.62
C MET A 317 -24.92 1.93 3.19
N GLN A 318 -24.33 2.79 2.36
CA GLN A 318 -23.21 3.66 2.73
C GLN A 318 -23.48 5.15 2.40
N GLY A 319 -22.92 6.04 3.21
CA GLY A 319 -23.01 7.50 3.04
C GLY A 319 -22.00 8.11 2.07
N ASN A 320 -21.72 7.47 0.93
CA ASN A 320 -20.74 8.00 -0.04
C ASN A 320 -21.37 9.01 -1.00
N ARG A 321 -20.64 10.09 -1.33
CA ARG A 321 -21.09 11.19 -2.22
C ARG A 321 -20.00 11.59 -3.22
N TRP A 322 -20.40 11.95 -4.44
CA TRP A 322 -19.50 12.42 -5.50
C TRP A 322 -18.65 13.63 -5.09
N TYR A 323 -19.25 14.57 -4.37
CA TYR A 323 -18.63 15.87 -4.10
C TYR A 323 -17.68 15.84 -2.88
N GLU A 324 -17.64 14.76 -2.10
CA GLU A 324 -16.84 14.72 -0.87
C GLU A 324 -15.33 14.79 -1.14
N SER A 325 -14.88 14.14 -2.22
CA SER A 325 -13.47 14.12 -2.65
C SER A 325 -13.34 13.68 -4.09
N TRP A 326 -12.24 14.04 -4.74
CA TRP A 326 -11.87 13.58 -6.09
C TRP A 326 -11.97 12.06 -6.25
N ASN A 327 -11.46 11.29 -5.28
CA ASN A 327 -11.47 9.82 -5.31
C ASN A 327 -12.88 9.21 -5.23
N ARG A 328 -13.90 9.99 -4.85
CA ARG A 328 -15.30 9.52 -4.71
C ARG A 328 -16.18 9.96 -5.87
N ALA A 329 -15.67 10.74 -6.81
CA ALA A 329 -16.42 11.24 -7.97
C ALA A 329 -16.84 10.10 -8.92
N ASP A 330 -16.04 9.04 -9.01
CA ASP A 330 -16.24 7.93 -9.94
C ASP A 330 -16.90 6.69 -9.31
N LEU A 331 -17.33 6.76 -8.05
CA LEU A 331 -18.00 5.64 -7.40
C LEU A 331 -19.34 5.34 -8.06
N ASP A 332 -19.61 4.08 -8.36
CA ASP A 332 -20.90 3.62 -8.86
C ASP A 332 -22.01 3.66 -7.78
N GLU A 333 -23.27 3.60 -8.21
CA GLU A 333 -24.42 3.55 -7.27
C GLU A 333 -24.38 2.27 -6.43
N THR A 334 -24.02 1.15 -7.07
CA THR A 334 -23.75 -0.13 -6.43
C THR A 334 -22.33 -0.56 -6.75
N SER A 335 -21.64 -1.13 -5.77
CA SER A 335 -20.28 -1.65 -5.97
C SER A 335 -20.07 -2.88 -5.09
N GLN A 336 -19.50 -3.94 -5.66
CA GLN A 336 -19.04 -5.08 -4.89
C GLN A 336 -17.88 -4.61 -4.00
N ASN A 337 -17.89 -4.96 -2.70
CA ASN A 337 -16.77 -4.58 -1.85
C ASN A 337 -15.53 -5.40 -2.27
N PRO A 338 -14.43 -4.76 -2.71
CA PRO A 338 -13.22 -5.48 -3.11
C PRO A 338 -12.53 -6.21 -1.94
N ALA A 339 -12.78 -5.79 -0.70
CA ALA A 339 -12.24 -6.42 0.51
C ALA A 339 -13.20 -7.43 1.16
N ASN A 340 -14.42 -7.58 0.64
CA ASN A 340 -15.38 -8.56 1.15
C ASN A 340 -16.38 -8.98 0.04
N PRO A 341 -16.17 -10.13 -0.61
CA PRO A 341 -17.04 -10.64 -1.68
C PRO A 341 -18.50 -10.87 -1.26
N LEU A 342 -18.76 -11.01 0.04
CA LEU A 342 -20.10 -11.19 0.60
C LEU A 342 -20.88 -9.86 0.74
N GLN A 343 -20.22 -8.71 0.54
CA GLN A 343 -20.81 -7.39 0.75
C GLN A 343 -21.04 -6.61 -0.54
N LEU A 344 -22.30 -6.31 -0.84
CA LEU A 344 -22.69 -5.39 -1.91
C LEU A 344 -22.94 -3.99 -1.33
N ASN A 345 -22.13 -3.00 -1.71
CA ASN A 345 -22.29 -1.62 -1.24
C ASN A 345 -23.31 -0.86 -2.10
N VAL A 346 -24.18 -0.07 -1.46
CA VAL A 346 -25.17 0.79 -2.13
C VAL A 346 -25.05 2.21 -1.58
N SER A 347 -24.95 3.21 -2.47
CA SER A 347 -24.76 4.62 -2.12
C SER A 347 -26.00 5.47 -2.47
N PRO A 348 -27.06 5.49 -1.63
CA PRO A 348 -28.36 6.08 -1.99
C PRO A 348 -28.37 7.61 -2.05
N ILE A 349 -27.34 8.28 -1.50
CA ILE A 349 -27.20 9.74 -1.50
C ILE A 349 -26.06 10.21 -2.41
N ARG A 350 -25.61 9.39 -3.37
CA ARG A 350 -24.43 9.63 -4.22
C ARG A 350 -24.37 11.03 -4.83
N SER A 351 -25.51 11.55 -5.30
CA SER A 351 -25.64 12.84 -5.99
C SER A 351 -25.91 14.06 -5.08
N TRP A 352 -25.86 13.88 -3.76
CA TRP A 352 -26.10 14.94 -2.77
C TRP A 352 -24.80 15.71 -2.46
N ARG A 353 -24.86 17.04 -2.29
CA ARG A 353 -23.78 17.81 -1.63
C ARG A 353 -24.04 17.83 -0.12
N ALA A 354 -23.08 18.29 0.67
CA ALA A 354 -23.26 18.40 2.12
C ALA A 354 -24.47 19.29 2.48
N LEU A 355 -24.78 20.33 1.70
CA LEU A 355 -25.95 21.18 1.89
C LEU A 355 -27.27 20.40 1.80
N GLU A 356 -27.44 19.55 0.78
CA GLU A 356 -28.63 18.69 0.68
C GLU A 356 -28.77 17.76 1.90
N VAL A 357 -27.65 17.22 2.39
CA VAL A 357 -27.63 16.35 3.58
C VAL A 357 -28.09 17.11 4.82
N PHE A 358 -27.51 18.28 5.11
CA PHE A 358 -27.90 19.09 6.28
C PHE A 358 -29.36 19.55 6.21
N LEU A 359 -29.81 20.07 5.06
CA LEU A 359 -31.20 20.49 4.89
C LEU A 359 -32.18 19.31 5.07
N TYR A 360 -31.81 18.12 4.61
CA TYR A 360 -32.61 16.91 4.82
C TYR A 360 -32.68 16.51 6.30
N LEU A 361 -31.54 16.48 6.99
CA LEU A 361 -31.47 16.11 8.41
C LEU A 361 -32.28 17.07 9.26
N TRP A 362 -32.14 18.38 9.06
CA TRP A 362 -32.92 19.40 9.77
C TRP A 362 -34.41 19.32 9.44
N TRP A 363 -34.78 19.13 8.16
CA TRP A 363 -36.18 18.97 7.76
C TRP A 363 -36.85 17.74 8.41
N ARG A 364 -36.09 16.67 8.60
CA ARG A 364 -36.54 15.43 9.24
C ARG A 364 -36.30 15.38 10.74
N ASN A 365 -35.73 16.43 11.33
CA ASN A 365 -35.33 16.48 12.73
C ASN A 365 -34.48 15.27 13.15
N VAL A 366 -33.57 14.84 12.27
CA VAL A 366 -32.64 13.73 12.54
C VAL A 366 -31.46 14.29 13.34
N PRO A 367 -31.14 13.70 14.51
CA PRO A 367 -30.00 14.13 15.31
C PRO A 367 -28.70 14.07 14.50
N ILE A 368 -27.84 15.07 14.68
CA ILE A 368 -26.52 15.15 14.06
C ILE A 368 -25.48 15.05 15.18
N ASN A 369 -24.31 14.50 14.89
CA ASN A 369 -23.22 14.45 15.87
C ASN A 369 -22.87 15.86 16.39
N PRO A 370 -22.81 16.08 17.71
CA PRO A 370 -22.61 17.40 18.30
C PRO A 370 -21.27 18.05 17.96
N LEU A 371 -20.26 17.26 17.57
CA LEU A 371 -18.93 17.76 17.20
C LEU A 371 -18.94 18.65 15.95
N TYR A 372 -19.96 18.54 15.10
CA TYR A 372 -20.11 19.43 13.95
C TYR A 372 -20.35 20.89 14.39
N ASP A 373 -21.13 21.13 15.45
CA ASP A 373 -21.33 22.47 16.00
C ASP A 373 -20.08 23.00 16.70
N LYS A 374 -19.19 22.11 17.15
CA LYS A 374 -17.86 22.45 17.68
C LYS A 374 -16.81 22.72 16.58
N GLY A 375 -17.18 22.64 15.30
CA GLY A 375 -16.32 23.00 14.17
C GLY A 375 -15.53 21.85 13.54
N LEU A 376 -15.79 20.59 13.92
CA LEU A 376 -15.17 19.42 13.29
C LEU A 376 -15.98 18.94 12.08
N GLU A 377 -15.32 18.74 10.94
CA GLU A 377 -15.90 18.07 9.77
C GLU A 377 -15.64 16.56 9.79
N ARG A 378 -14.47 16.15 10.31
CA ARG A 378 -14.04 14.76 10.47
C ARG A 378 -14.22 14.31 11.92
N ILE A 379 -15.38 13.75 12.20
CA ILE A 379 -15.80 13.34 13.55
C ILE A 379 -15.47 11.88 13.92
N GLY A 380 -14.59 11.21 13.16
CA GLY A 380 -14.21 9.82 13.42
C GLY A 380 -13.03 9.73 14.40
N CYS A 381 -11.98 9.03 13.98
CA CYS A 381 -10.76 8.91 14.78
C CYS A 381 -10.10 10.28 15.03
N TYR A 382 -9.74 10.59 16.28
CA TYR A 382 -9.21 11.92 16.67
C TYR A 382 -7.82 12.22 16.09
N LEU A 383 -7.08 11.20 15.67
CA LEU A 383 -5.76 11.28 15.04
C LEU A 383 -5.77 10.87 13.56
N CYS A 384 -6.94 10.95 12.91
CA CYS A 384 -7.09 10.57 11.51
C CYS A 384 -6.23 11.48 10.62
N PRO A 385 -5.36 10.93 9.75
CA PRO A 385 -4.55 11.77 8.87
C PRO A 385 -5.40 12.55 7.87
N ALA A 386 -6.65 12.17 7.62
CA ALA A 386 -7.57 12.92 6.76
C ALA A 386 -8.18 14.17 7.40
N MET A 387 -7.97 14.37 8.70
CA MET A 387 -8.34 15.58 9.43
C MET A 387 -7.41 16.74 9.05
N LEU A 388 -7.95 17.95 9.01
CA LEU A 388 -7.19 19.17 8.76
C LEU A 388 -6.45 19.62 10.04
N GLU A 389 -5.32 20.32 9.90
CA GLU A 389 -4.59 20.89 11.06
C GLU A 389 -5.49 21.84 11.84
N SER A 390 -6.27 22.66 11.12
CA SER A 390 -7.25 23.56 11.73
C SER A 390 -8.31 22.86 12.60
N GLU A 391 -8.70 21.64 12.24
CA GLU A 391 -9.60 20.81 13.07
C GLU A 391 -8.84 20.22 14.26
N TYR A 392 -7.58 19.82 14.05
CA TYR A 392 -6.74 19.28 15.11
C TYR A 392 -6.41 20.33 16.19
N GLU A 393 -6.28 21.62 15.83
CA GLU A 393 -6.19 22.73 16.80
C GLU A 393 -7.42 22.80 17.71
N ALA A 394 -8.61 22.62 17.15
CA ALA A 394 -9.83 22.59 17.94
C ALA A 394 -9.84 21.37 18.89
N LEU A 395 -9.31 20.22 18.45
CA LEU A 395 -9.14 19.05 19.30
C LEU A 395 -8.13 19.24 20.42
N ARG A 396 -7.04 19.99 20.21
CA ARG A 396 -6.08 20.30 21.29
C ARG A 396 -6.75 21.03 22.45
N VAL A 397 -7.76 21.85 22.15
CA VAL A 397 -8.57 22.56 23.15
C VAL A 397 -9.63 21.65 23.78
N MET A 398 -10.34 20.85 22.97
CA MET A 398 -11.45 20.01 23.44
C MET A 398 -11.00 18.75 24.20
N HIS A 399 -9.93 18.10 23.72
CA HIS A 399 -9.39 16.85 24.25
C HIS A 399 -7.86 16.94 24.39
N PRO A 400 -7.36 17.76 25.33
CA PRO A 400 -5.93 17.95 25.52
C PRO A 400 -5.19 16.65 25.86
N ASP A 401 -5.83 15.70 26.56
CA ASP A 401 -5.18 14.44 26.92
C ASP A 401 -5.02 13.47 25.74
N LEU A 402 -6.02 13.39 24.86
CA LEU A 402 -5.94 12.55 23.65
C LEU A 402 -4.89 13.09 22.68
N THR A 403 -4.89 14.41 22.48
CA THR A 403 -3.94 15.08 21.57
C THR A 403 -2.52 15.06 22.13
N ARG A 404 -2.32 15.30 23.44
CA ARG A 404 -0.99 15.20 24.07
C ARG A 404 -0.34 13.84 23.84
N ARG A 405 -1.07 12.74 24.06
CA ARG A 405 -0.55 11.39 23.81
C ARG A 405 -0.10 11.19 22.36
N TRP A 406 -0.84 11.76 21.41
CA TRP A 406 -0.49 11.67 19.99
C TRP A 406 0.71 12.56 19.63
N ASP A 407 0.73 13.79 20.15
CA ASP A 407 1.80 14.75 19.92
C ASP A 407 3.13 14.25 20.49
N GLU A 408 3.15 13.71 21.71
CA GLU A 408 4.34 13.09 22.32
C GLU A 408 4.89 11.94 21.47
N PHE A 409 4.00 11.11 20.91
CA PHE A 409 4.40 10.04 20.00
C PHE A 409 5.02 10.61 18.71
N LEU A 410 4.39 11.61 18.10
CA LEU A 410 4.90 12.24 16.87
C LEU A 410 6.27 12.89 17.09
N GLU A 411 6.46 13.59 18.21
CA GLU A 411 7.74 14.20 18.58
C GLU A 411 8.84 13.16 18.76
N LYS A 412 8.57 12.09 19.52
CA LYS A 412 9.50 10.96 19.70
C LYS A 412 9.84 10.30 18.37
N TRP A 413 8.84 10.08 17.51
CA TRP A 413 9.03 9.49 16.18
C TRP A 413 9.85 10.41 15.26
N ALA A 414 9.56 11.71 15.26
CA ALA A 414 10.26 12.70 14.46
C ALA A 414 11.73 12.78 14.86
N ALA A 415 12.02 12.82 16.16
CA ALA A 415 13.38 12.79 16.69
C ALA A 415 14.13 11.52 16.25
N LYS A 416 13.52 10.35 16.42
CA LYS A 416 14.09 9.05 16.01
C LYS A 416 14.35 8.99 14.50
N SER A 417 13.46 9.55 13.69
CA SER A 417 13.52 9.48 12.22
C SER A 417 14.30 10.64 11.59
N GLY A 418 14.79 11.59 12.39
CA GLY A 418 15.47 12.80 11.93
C GLY A 418 14.59 13.75 11.12
N MET A 419 13.28 13.77 11.39
CA MET A 419 12.33 14.65 10.68
C MET A 419 12.42 16.09 11.22
N PRO A 420 12.21 17.11 10.37
CA PRO A 420 12.20 18.50 10.81
C PRO A 420 11.04 18.77 11.77
N GLU A 421 11.14 19.81 12.60
CA GLU A 421 10.08 20.22 13.55
C GLU A 421 8.72 20.41 12.86
N ALA A 422 8.74 20.97 11.64
CA ALA A 422 7.58 21.15 10.76
C ALA A 422 6.80 19.85 10.51
N TYR A 423 7.44 18.68 10.65
CA TYR A 423 6.80 17.37 10.56
C TYR A 423 5.62 17.25 11.53
N CYS A 424 5.84 17.66 12.78
CA CYS A 424 4.83 17.67 13.83
C CYS A 424 4.01 18.96 13.78
N THR A 425 4.66 20.12 13.77
CA THR A 425 4.02 21.41 14.04
C THR A 425 3.15 21.93 12.90
N TRP A 426 3.44 21.56 11.64
CA TRP A 426 2.58 21.88 10.49
C TRP A 426 1.75 20.65 10.06
N GLY A 427 1.84 19.57 10.84
CA GLY A 427 1.26 18.26 10.61
C GLY A 427 1.59 17.68 9.23
N LEU A 428 2.84 17.79 8.80
CA LEU A 428 3.31 17.18 7.55
C LEU A 428 3.35 15.64 7.64
N TRP A 429 3.36 15.07 8.85
CA TRP A 429 3.26 13.63 9.11
C TRP A 429 2.07 12.95 8.41
N ARG A 430 1.03 13.71 8.07
CA ARG A 430 -0.16 13.23 7.36
C ARG A 430 0.09 12.85 5.90
N TRP A 431 1.31 12.99 5.38
CA TRP A 431 1.64 12.63 4.02
C TRP A 431 2.98 11.90 3.97
N ARG A 432 3.03 10.75 3.30
CA ARG A 432 4.32 10.15 2.92
C ARG A 432 4.92 10.96 1.78
N ALA A 433 4.15 11.24 0.72
CA ALA A 433 4.51 12.15 -0.36
C ALA A 433 3.72 13.46 -0.28
N LEU A 434 4.42 14.59 -0.18
CA LEU A 434 3.80 15.90 0.00
C LEU A 434 3.04 16.34 -1.27
N PRO A 435 1.80 16.83 -1.13
CA PRO A 435 1.05 17.37 -2.27
C PRO A 435 1.66 18.69 -2.76
N PRO A 436 1.35 19.13 -4.01
CA PRO A 436 1.95 20.31 -4.64
C PRO A 436 2.06 21.55 -3.76
N LYS A 437 0.97 21.94 -3.07
CA LYS A 437 0.92 23.12 -2.21
C LYS A 437 1.79 23.00 -0.96
N MET A 438 1.91 21.80 -0.38
CA MET A 438 2.78 21.59 0.77
C MET A 438 4.26 21.55 0.37
N ARG A 439 4.58 21.08 -0.84
CA ARG A 439 5.95 21.19 -1.40
C ARG A 439 6.34 22.65 -1.64
N GLU A 440 5.41 23.45 -2.15
CA GLU A 440 5.61 24.90 -2.33
C GLU A 440 5.85 25.59 -0.98
N LEU A 441 5.01 25.30 0.02
CA LEU A 441 5.19 25.80 1.39
C LEU A 441 6.55 25.39 1.98
N CYS A 442 6.95 24.13 1.82
CA CYS A 442 8.25 23.65 2.29
C CYS A 442 9.39 24.40 1.59
N ARG A 443 9.32 24.59 0.26
CA ARG A 443 10.31 25.35 -0.51
C ARG A 443 10.42 26.80 -0.04
N GLU A 444 9.29 27.47 0.17
CA GLU A 444 9.25 28.86 0.65
C GLU A 444 9.86 29.02 2.05
N LYS A 445 9.69 28.01 2.91
CA LYS A 445 10.19 28.01 4.29
C LYS A 445 11.54 27.31 4.47
N GLY A 446 12.18 26.88 3.38
CA GLY A 446 13.49 26.22 3.42
C GLY A 446 13.49 24.80 3.98
N ILE A 447 12.34 24.12 4.05
CA ILE A 447 12.25 22.72 4.45
C ILE A 447 12.58 21.82 3.24
N PRO A 448 13.60 20.94 3.34
CA PRO A 448 14.03 20.13 2.21
C PRO A 448 13.06 18.98 1.92
N VAL A 449 12.81 18.75 0.62
CA VAL A 449 11.94 17.69 0.10
C VAL A 449 12.72 16.89 -0.94
N ASN A 450 12.59 15.56 -0.91
CA ASN A 450 13.25 14.64 -1.85
C ASN A 450 12.57 14.67 -3.24
N ASP A 451 13.22 14.07 -4.24
CA ASP A 451 12.69 13.99 -5.62
C ASP A 451 11.41 13.13 -5.72
N ASP A 452 11.22 12.19 -4.80
CA ASP A 452 9.99 11.38 -4.64
C ASP A 452 8.89 12.11 -3.83
N TYR A 453 9.11 13.39 -3.52
CA TYR A 453 8.22 14.27 -2.77
C TYR A 453 8.06 13.93 -1.29
N THR A 454 8.86 13.01 -0.76
CA THR A 454 8.93 12.76 0.68
C THR A 454 9.71 13.86 1.40
N LEU A 455 9.43 14.08 2.68
CA LEU A 455 10.24 15.00 3.49
C LEU A 455 11.66 14.46 3.64
N ARG A 456 12.65 15.31 3.40
CA ARG A 456 14.05 14.94 3.59
C ARG A 456 14.38 15.03 5.08
N PRO A 457 14.88 13.95 5.71
CA PRO A 457 15.30 14.05 7.09
C PRO A 457 16.57 14.93 7.18
N LEU A 458 16.71 15.64 8.30
CA LEU A 458 17.75 16.65 8.52
C LEU A 458 19.17 16.09 8.26
N PRO A 459 20.17 16.89 7.87
CA PRO A 459 21.55 16.42 7.74
C PRO A 459 22.09 15.83 9.06
N GLU A 460 23.02 14.88 8.98
CA GLU A 460 23.55 14.16 10.15
C GLU A 460 24.16 15.10 11.22
N ALA A 461 24.71 16.25 10.79
CA ALA A 461 25.25 17.27 11.68
C ALA A 461 24.17 17.95 12.56
N GLU A 462 22.97 18.18 12.02
CA GLU A 462 21.83 18.75 12.76
C GLU A 462 21.08 17.68 13.56
N ARG A 463 21.05 16.42 13.07
CA ARG A 463 20.54 15.29 13.85
C ARG A 463 21.30 15.08 15.16
N ARG A 464 22.63 15.31 15.16
CA ARG A 464 23.48 15.22 16.35
C ARG A 464 23.20 16.29 17.40
N VAL A 465 22.64 17.45 17.02
CA VAL A 465 22.28 18.53 17.97
C VAL A 465 20.93 18.24 18.64
N LEU A 466 20.01 17.57 17.93
CA LEU A 466 18.72 17.11 18.47
C LEU A 466 18.83 15.80 19.26
N ALA A 467 19.95 15.08 19.12
CA ALA A 467 20.20 13.77 19.71
C ALA A 467 21.47 13.77 20.58
N GLU A 468 21.42 14.41 21.74
CA GLU A 468 22.22 13.99 22.90
C GLU A 468 21.35 14.03 24.18
N PRO A 469 21.45 13.03 25.10
CA PRO A 469 22.44 11.96 25.13
C PRO A 469 21.84 10.57 24.83
N ALA A 470 22.36 9.90 23.81
CA ALA A 470 22.76 8.50 23.86
C ALA A 470 23.75 8.26 22.72
N ALA A 471 24.87 7.61 23.04
CA ALA A 471 26.11 7.61 22.27
C ALA A 471 26.00 7.06 20.82
N ARG A 472 26.86 7.60 19.94
CA ARG A 472 27.02 7.21 18.53
C ARG A 472 27.46 5.75 18.35
N ALA A 473 26.97 5.12 17.29
CA ALA A 473 27.60 3.98 16.61
C ALA A 473 27.88 4.33 15.12
N PRO A 474 28.92 3.73 14.48
CA PRO A 474 29.42 4.08 13.14
C PRO A 474 28.59 3.41 12.02
N PRO A 475 28.91 3.55 10.70
CA PRO A 475 27.97 3.27 9.61
C PRO A 475 27.56 1.80 9.60
N ALA A 476 26.27 1.54 9.34
CA ALA A 476 25.68 0.21 9.43
C ALA A 476 26.40 -0.81 8.53
N GLU A 477 27.19 -1.66 9.20
CA GLU A 477 27.48 -3.02 8.75
C GLU A 477 26.17 -3.81 8.60
N PRO A 478 26.14 -4.87 7.77
CA PRO A 478 24.97 -5.74 7.64
C PRO A 478 24.50 -6.18 9.03
N PRO A 479 23.17 -6.33 9.25
CA PRO A 479 22.61 -6.51 10.57
C PRO A 479 23.25 -7.72 11.24
N VAL A 480 24.05 -7.48 12.28
CA VAL A 480 24.36 -8.51 13.25
C VAL A 480 23.04 -8.78 13.96
N ILE A 481 22.38 -9.88 13.59
CA ILE A 481 21.28 -10.45 14.35
C ILE A 481 21.88 -10.80 15.71
N ALA A 482 21.61 -9.93 16.70
CA ALA A 482 21.98 -10.19 18.08
C ALA A 482 21.37 -11.54 18.47
N ASP A 483 22.23 -12.41 19.02
CA ASP A 483 21.87 -13.71 19.55
C ASP A 483 21.02 -13.48 20.82
N GLU A 484 19.74 -13.18 20.64
CA GLU A 484 18.75 -13.31 21.70
C GLU A 484 18.49 -14.81 21.87
N ALA A 485 19.07 -15.37 22.93
CA ALA A 485 18.82 -16.70 23.50
C ALA A 485 17.86 -17.60 22.68
N GLU A 486 18.44 -18.50 21.87
CA GLU A 486 17.82 -19.68 21.24
C GLU A 486 16.64 -19.49 20.25
N GLY A 487 16.16 -18.27 19.98
CA GLY A 487 15.00 -18.04 19.08
C GLY A 487 15.32 -17.52 17.67
N PHE A 488 14.65 -18.03 16.64
CA PHE A 488 14.68 -17.43 15.28
C PHE A 488 13.74 -16.21 15.23
N ALA A 489 14.30 -15.00 15.07
CA ALA A 489 13.56 -13.73 15.12
C ALA A 489 12.75 -13.44 13.83
N VAL A 490 11.78 -14.31 13.52
CA VAL A 490 10.98 -14.26 12.28
C VAL A 490 10.32 -12.89 12.04
N ASP A 491 9.84 -12.22 13.09
CA ASP A 491 9.20 -10.90 12.98
C ASP A 491 10.17 -9.79 12.55
N ALA A 492 11.46 -9.92 12.85
CA ALA A 492 12.47 -8.99 12.37
C ALA A 492 12.70 -9.19 10.87
N VAL A 493 12.80 -10.46 10.45
CA VAL A 493 13.01 -10.85 9.06
C VAL A 493 11.82 -10.45 8.18
N ARG A 494 10.58 -10.66 8.65
CA ARG A 494 9.35 -10.29 7.92
C ARG A 494 9.25 -8.80 7.58
N LYS A 495 9.88 -7.91 8.36
CA LYS A 495 9.88 -6.45 8.07
C LYS A 495 10.56 -6.11 6.76
N ASP A 496 11.49 -6.95 6.31
CA ASP A 496 12.17 -6.75 5.05
C ASP A 496 11.32 -7.18 3.86
N PHE A 497 10.13 -7.75 4.06
CA PHE A 497 9.25 -8.18 2.97
C PHE A 497 7.92 -7.41 3.01
N PRO A 498 7.86 -6.19 2.43
CA PRO A 498 6.63 -5.39 2.42
C PRO A 498 5.43 -6.05 1.73
N ILE A 499 5.70 -7.04 0.88
CA ILE A 499 4.67 -7.83 0.19
C ILE A 499 3.97 -8.82 1.12
N LEU A 500 4.59 -9.20 2.26
CA LEU A 500 3.90 -9.94 3.32
C LEU A 500 2.84 -9.01 3.93
N GLY A 501 1.63 -9.09 3.37
CA GLY A 501 0.46 -8.32 3.77
C GLY A 501 -0.39 -9.08 4.78
N ASP A 502 -1.71 -9.03 4.58
CA ASP A 502 -2.70 -9.66 5.45
C ASP A 502 -3.03 -11.12 5.06
N PHE A 503 -2.19 -11.76 4.23
CA PHE A 503 -2.39 -13.13 3.74
C PHE A 503 -1.26 -14.06 4.20
N VAL A 504 -1.55 -15.36 4.25
CA VAL A 504 -0.58 -16.40 4.59
C VAL A 504 0.02 -16.96 3.31
N TYR A 505 1.33 -16.78 3.11
CA TYR A 505 2.02 -17.26 1.92
C TYR A 505 2.77 -18.56 2.18
N LEU A 506 2.21 -19.68 1.69
CA LEU A 506 2.78 -21.03 1.83
C LEU A 506 3.05 -21.65 0.46
N ASP A 507 3.65 -20.88 -0.44
CA ASP A 507 3.97 -21.30 -1.80
C ASP A 507 5.41 -20.94 -2.24
N SER A 508 6.30 -20.84 -1.24
CA SER A 508 7.68 -20.41 -1.44
C SER A 508 8.53 -21.38 -2.27
N ALA A 509 8.17 -22.67 -2.32
CA ALA A 509 8.84 -23.66 -3.18
C ALA A 509 8.58 -23.43 -4.67
N ALA A 510 7.57 -22.63 -5.03
CA ALA A 510 7.44 -22.15 -6.41
C ALA A 510 8.21 -20.86 -6.62
N MET A 511 8.02 -19.88 -5.74
CA MET A 511 8.72 -18.61 -5.77
C MET A 511 8.69 -17.98 -4.38
N SER A 512 9.84 -17.58 -3.87
CA SER A 512 9.92 -16.80 -2.64
C SER A 512 9.65 -15.32 -2.92
N PHE A 513 9.25 -14.56 -1.90
CA PHE A 513 9.34 -13.11 -1.99
C PHE A 513 10.79 -12.62 -1.87
N SER A 514 11.06 -11.42 -2.40
CA SER A 514 12.36 -10.76 -2.27
C SER A 514 12.32 -9.73 -1.14
N PRO A 515 13.36 -9.66 -0.28
CA PRO A 515 13.44 -8.66 0.76
C PRO A 515 13.83 -7.30 0.14
N GLU A 516 13.53 -6.22 0.84
CA GLU A 516 13.75 -4.84 0.39
C GLU A 516 15.20 -4.56 -0.01
N PRO A 517 16.26 -5.10 0.64
CA PRO A 517 17.63 -4.95 0.16
C PRO A 517 17.84 -5.46 -1.27
N VAL A 518 17.20 -6.57 -1.65
CA VAL A 518 17.28 -7.14 -3.01
C VAL A 518 16.56 -6.25 -4.01
N VAL A 519 15.38 -5.74 -3.65
CA VAL A 519 14.61 -4.80 -4.48
C VAL A 519 15.37 -3.49 -4.65
N ALA A 520 15.95 -2.96 -3.56
CA ALA A 520 16.74 -1.74 -3.55
C ALA A 520 17.99 -1.86 -4.43
N ALA A 521 18.65 -3.02 -4.46
CA ALA A 521 19.80 -3.26 -5.34
C ALA A 521 19.42 -3.16 -6.83
N HIS A 522 18.25 -3.66 -7.20
CA HIS A 522 17.71 -3.53 -8.56
C HIS A 522 17.45 -2.06 -8.91
N LEU A 523 16.75 -1.33 -8.02
CA LEU A 523 16.47 0.09 -8.20
C LEU A 523 17.75 0.93 -8.24
N GLU A 524 18.77 0.58 -7.45
CA GLU A 524 20.04 1.28 -7.43
C GLU A 524 20.77 1.15 -8.76
N PHE A 525 20.84 -0.06 -9.33
CA PHE A 525 21.39 -0.28 -10.67
C PHE A 525 20.67 0.60 -11.69
N GLU A 526 19.33 0.54 -11.70
CA GLU A 526 18.50 1.26 -12.66
C GLU A 526 18.66 2.79 -12.56
N HIS A 527 18.72 3.33 -11.34
CA HIS A 527 18.76 4.78 -11.14
C HIS A 527 20.16 5.39 -11.13
N ARG A 528 21.21 4.64 -10.79
CA ARG A 528 22.54 5.22 -10.52
C ARG A 528 23.63 4.83 -11.51
N TYR A 529 23.60 3.61 -12.05
CA TYR A 529 24.71 3.09 -12.85
C TYR A 529 24.31 2.10 -13.95
N ARG A 530 23.07 2.18 -14.45
CA ARG A 530 22.56 1.35 -15.54
C ARG A 530 23.48 1.45 -16.76
N ALA A 531 24.15 0.34 -17.07
CA ALA A 531 25.03 0.19 -18.21
C ALA A 531 25.21 -1.29 -18.53
N ASN A 532 25.67 -1.59 -19.75
CA ASN A 532 26.07 -2.94 -20.09
C ASN A 532 27.39 -3.32 -19.39
N VAL A 533 27.58 -4.62 -19.12
CA VAL A 533 28.80 -5.17 -18.54
C VAL A 533 29.80 -5.55 -19.64
N GLY A 534 31.08 -5.67 -19.28
CA GLY A 534 32.16 -6.07 -20.19
C GLY A 534 33.11 -4.93 -20.53
N ARG A 535 33.58 -4.87 -21.79
CA ARG A 535 34.76 -4.08 -22.21
C ARG A 535 34.54 -2.57 -22.36
N GLY A 536 33.43 -2.03 -21.83
CA GLY A 536 33.16 -0.61 -21.92
C GLY A 536 34.13 0.20 -21.04
N VAL A 537 34.53 1.39 -21.50
CA VAL A 537 35.54 2.23 -20.80
C VAL A 537 34.93 3.31 -19.90
N HIS A 538 33.64 3.61 -20.05
CA HIS A 538 32.99 4.67 -19.27
C HIS A 538 32.72 4.26 -17.81
N ARG A 539 32.47 5.24 -16.94
CA ARG A 539 32.34 4.99 -15.49
C ARG A 539 31.24 3.98 -15.11
N PHE A 540 30.07 4.03 -15.76
CA PHE A 540 28.93 3.19 -15.38
C PHE A 540 29.10 1.73 -15.79
N THR A 541 29.66 1.45 -16.96
CA THR A 541 29.98 0.08 -17.39
C THR A 541 31.05 -0.55 -16.49
N ARG A 542 32.03 0.23 -16.01
CA ARG A 542 33.01 -0.25 -15.01
C ARG A 542 32.34 -0.62 -13.67
N ILE A 543 31.45 0.24 -13.16
CA ILE A 543 30.71 -0.03 -11.91
C ILE A 543 29.80 -1.26 -12.07
N ALA A 544 29.01 -1.32 -13.15
CA ALA A 544 28.10 -2.44 -13.43
C ALA A 544 28.88 -3.75 -13.57
N THR A 545 29.99 -3.76 -14.32
CA THR A 545 30.85 -4.94 -14.50
C THR A 545 31.40 -5.42 -13.16
N GLN A 546 31.92 -4.52 -12.31
CA GLN A 546 32.44 -4.90 -11.00
C GLN A 546 31.35 -5.47 -10.08
N ARG A 547 30.18 -4.83 -10.03
CA ARG A 547 29.06 -5.29 -9.18
C ARG A 547 28.52 -6.65 -9.63
N TYR A 548 28.43 -6.86 -10.94
CA TYR A 548 27.98 -8.13 -11.52
C TYR A 548 29.01 -9.25 -11.31
N TRP A 549 30.30 -8.93 -11.40
CA TRP A 549 31.38 -9.85 -11.07
C TRP A 549 31.38 -10.24 -9.58
N HIS A 550 31.26 -9.27 -8.66
CA HIS A 550 31.15 -9.57 -7.22
C HIS A 550 29.91 -10.44 -6.90
N ALA A 551 28.82 -10.32 -7.65
CA ALA A 551 27.66 -11.18 -7.45
C ALA A 551 27.98 -12.65 -7.76
N HIS A 552 28.78 -12.93 -8.79
CA HIS A 552 29.27 -14.27 -9.09
C HIS A 552 30.12 -14.82 -7.95
N GLU A 553 31.05 -14.01 -7.42
CA GLU A 553 31.91 -14.41 -6.31
C GLU A 553 31.09 -14.73 -5.05
N LYS A 554 30.09 -13.90 -4.73
CA LYS A 554 29.19 -14.15 -3.60
C LYS A 554 28.43 -15.45 -3.75
N VAL A 555 27.83 -15.67 -4.92
CA VAL A 555 27.08 -16.89 -5.22
C VAL A 555 28.00 -18.12 -5.17
N ALA A 556 29.22 -18.03 -5.72
CA ALA A 556 30.20 -19.11 -5.67
C ALA A 556 30.58 -19.46 -4.22
N ARG A 557 30.89 -18.44 -3.40
CA ARG A 557 31.27 -18.63 -2.00
C ARG A 557 30.14 -19.20 -1.15
N PHE A 558 28.91 -18.76 -1.39
CA PHE A 558 27.73 -19.20 -0.64
C PHE A 558 27.52 -20.71 -0.68
N ILE A 559 27.91 -21.34 -1.79
CA ILE A 559 27.82 -22.79 -2.01
C ILE A 559 29.17 -23.52 -1.80
N GLY A 560 30.22 -22.83 -1.33
CA GLY A 560 31.57 -23.38 -1.18
C GLY A 560 32.26 -23.73 -2.52
N GLY A 561 31.92 -23.02 -3.59
CA GLY A 561 32.25 -23.35 -4.97
C GLY A 561 33.34 -22.50 -5.62
N ASP A 562 34.18 -21.76 -4.87
CA ASP A 562 35.16 -20.81 -5.43
C ASP A 562 36.15 -21.43 -6.45
N ALA A 563 36.40 -22.74 -6.36
CA ALA A 563 37.33 -23.45 -7.25
C ALA A 563 36.73 -23.81 -8.63
N GLY A 564 35.42 -23.67 -8.81
CA GLY A 564 34.73 -24.01 -10.06
C GLY A 564 34.32 -22.78 -10.88
N VAL A 565 33.47 -23.00 -11.88
CA VAL A 565 32.89 -21.94 -12.72
C VAL A 565 31.42 -21.76 -12.35
N THR A 566 31.10 -20.60 -11.78
CA THR A 566 29.72 -20.15 -11.52
C THR A 566 29.22 -19.36 -12.72
N VAL A 567 28.12 -19.79 -13.31
CA VAL A 567 27.47 -19.15 -14.48
C VAL A 567 26.06 -18.72 -14.10
N PHE A 568 25.69 -17.47 -14.40
CA PHE A 568 24.31 -17.03 -14.27
C PHE A 568 23.49 -17.40 -15.50
N THR A 569 22.32 -17.96 -15.22
CA THR A 569 21.31 -18.36 -16.19
C THR A 569 20.00 -17.66 -15.84
N LYS A 570 18.96 -17.89 -16.64
CA LYS A 570 17.60 -17.41 -16.39
C LYS A 570 16.94 -18.15 -15.23
N ASN A 571 17.26 -19.44 -15.04
CA ASN A 571 16.72 -20.33 -14.00
C ASN A 571 17.43 -21.70 -14.03
N THR A 572 17.16 -22.55 -13.03
CA THR A 572 17.64 -23.94 -12.95
C THR A 572 17.39 -24.72 -14.24
N THR A 573 16.23 -24.52 -14.88
CA THR A 573 15.89 -25.22 -16.13
C THR A 573 16.89 -24.94 -17.23
N GLU A 574 17.30 -23.68 -17.40
CA GLU A 574 18.32 -23.32 -18.38
C GLU A 574 19.68 -23.89 -18.01
N ALA A 575 20.08 -23.82 -16.73
CA ALA A 575 21.31 -24.44 -16.22
C ALA A 575 21.40 -25.94 -16.56
N ILE A 576 20.34 -26.71 -16.29
CA ILE A 576 20.29 -28.15 -16.62
C ILE A 576 20.34 -28.37 -18.13
N ASN A 577 19.62 -27.56 -18.92
CA ASN A 577 19.65 -27.67 -20.38
C ASN A 577 21.02 -27.33 -20.97
N MET A 578 21.76 -26.38 -20.38
CA MET A 578 23.14 -26.10 -20.77
C MET A 578 24.03 -27.33 -20.59
N VAL A 579 23.90 -28.05 -19.47
CA VAL A 579 24.65 -29.30 -19.26
C VAL A 579 24.22 -30.37 -20.26
N ALA A 580 22.91 -30.59 -20.43
CA ALA A 580 22.38 -31.58 -21.36
C ALA A 580 22.81 -31.34 -22.81
N GLN A 581 22.89 -30.09 -23.26
CA GLN A 581 23.26 -29.74 -24.63
C GLN A 581 24.77 -29.61 -24.83
N GLY A 582 25.49 -29.17 -23.80
CA GLY A 582 26.92 -28.88 -23.88
C GLY A 582 27.82 -30.08 -23.58
N LEU A 583 27.32 -31.13 -22.93
CA LEU A 583 28.09 -32.36 -22.73
C LEU A 583 28.18 -33.16 -24.04
N CYS A 584 29.38 -33.67 -24.35
CA CYS A 584 29.60 -34.49 -25.55
C CYS A 584 29.07 -35.92 -25.36
N TRP A 585 27.87 -36.18 -25.88
CA TRP A 585 27.21 -37.49 -25.84
C TRP A 585 27.63 -38.41 -27.00
N LYS A 586 27.63 -39.71 -26.73
CA LYS A 586 27.80 -40.78 -27.73
C LYS A 586 26.58 -41.71 -27.72
N PRO A 587 26.18 -42.26 -28.89
CA PRO A 587 25.19 -43.32 -28.92
C PRO A 587 25.61 -44.48 -28.00
N GLY A 588 24.70 -44.92 -27.13
CA GLY A 588 24.96 -45.94 -26.11
C GLY A 588 25.28 -45.38 -24.73
N ASP A 589 25.57 -44.08 -24.58
CA ASP A 589 25.68 -43.43 -23.27
C ASP A 589 24.35 -43.53 -22.51
N ARG A 590 24.42 -43.50 -21.19
CA ARG A 590 23.27 -43.63 -20.30
C ARG A 590 23.23 -42.53 -19.25
N VAL A 591 22.04 -41.99 -19.02
CA VAL A 591 21.73 -41.08 -17.90
C VAL A 591 20.85 -41.83 -16.90
N ILE A 592 21.17 -41.70 -15.62
CA ILE A 592 20.33 -42.20 -14.53
C ILE A 592 19.74 -41.01 -13.79
N THR A 593 18.44 -41.06 -13.52
CA THR A 593 17.73 -40.04 -12.76
C THR A 593 16.70 -40.66 -11.83
N THR A 594 15.87 -39.87 -11.14
CA THR A 594 14.93 -40.38 -10.14
C THR A 594 13.48 -40.05 -10.48
N ILE A 595 12.54 -40.74 -9.86
CA ILE A 595 11.12 -40.41 -9.96
C ILE A 595 10.78 -39.11 -9.23
N LEU A 596 11.66 -38.62 -8.33
CA LEU A 596 11.50 -37.38 -7.57
C LEU A 596 11.79 -36.11 -8.39
N GLU A 597 12.23 -36.27 -9.64
CA GLU A 597 12.65 -35.13 -10.44
C GLU A 597 11.49 -34.19 -10.81
N HIS A 598 11.78 -32.90 -10.68
CA HIS A 598 11.03 -31.87 -11.40
C HIS A 598 11.22 -32.08 -12.91
N HIS A 599 10.21 -31.72 -13.72
CA HIS A 599 10.26 -31.88 -15.19
C HIS A 599 11.53 -31.27 -15.82
N SER A 600 12.05 -30.18 -15.25
CA SER A 600 13.31 -29.53 -15.66
C SER A 600 14.54 -30.44 -15.55
N ASN A 601 14.56 -31.39 -14.62
CA ASN A 601 15.62 -32.38 -14.45
C ASN A 601 15.24 -33.77 -14.99
N LEU A 602 14.23 -33.85 -15.88
CA LEU A 602 13.81 -35.09 -16.53
C LEU A 602 13.76 -34.96 -18.06
N LEU A 603 13.09 -33.91 -18.54
CA LEU A 603 12.84 -33.72 -19.97
C LEU A 603 14.12 -33.51 -20.80
N PRO A 604 15.15 -32.77 -20.34
CA PRO A 604 16.39 -32.61 -21.11
C PRO A 604 17.07 -33.96 -21.39
N TRP A 605 17.12 -34.84 -20.39
CA TRP A 605 17.69 -36.17 -20.51
C TRP A 605 16.87 -37.07 -21.44
N ARG A 606 15.54 -36.99 -21.34
CA ARG A 606 14.63 -37.74 -22.23
C ARG A 606 14.81 -37.33 -23.69
N ALA A 607 15.08 -36.05 -23.95
CA ALA A 607 15.30 -35.54 -25.32
C ALA A 607 16.57 -36.11 -25.98
N LEU A 608 17.58 -36.50 -25.18
CA LEU A 608 18.81 -37.11 -25.67
C LEU A 608 18.62 -38.52 -26.24
N ALA A 609 17.47 -39.16 -26.03
CA ALA A 609 17.13 -40.42 -26.71
C ALA A 609 17.25 -40.31 -28.24
N ARG A 610 17.01 -39.12 -28.81
CA ARG A 610 17.20 -38.85 -30.24
C ARG A 610 18.67 -38.92 -30.69
N GLN A 611 19.61 -38.80 -29.76
CA GLN A 611 21.05 -38.93 -29.98
C GLN A 611 21.57 -40.34 -29.60
N GLY A 612 20.68 -41.27 -29.23
CA GLY A 612 21.04 -42.63 -28.83
C GLY A 612 21.44 -42.76 -27.36
N VAL A 613 21.10 -41.79 -26.50
CA VAL A 613 21.36 -41.84 -25.05
C VAL A 613 20.19 -42.51 -24.33
N ALA A 614 20.46 -43.51 -23.50
CA ALA A 614 19.46 -44.18 -22.67
C ALA A 614 19.15 -43.37 -21.40
N LEU A 615 17.94 -43.52 -20.86
CA LEU A 615 17.52 -42.87 -19.62
C LEU A 615 16.81 -43.85 -18.70
N ASP A 616 17.40 -44.08 -17.53
CA ASP A 616 16.81 -44.87 -16.45
C ASP A 616 16.27 -43.96 -15.35
N VAL A 617 15.13 -44.35 -14.75
CA VAL A 617 14.45 -43.58 -13.70
C VAL A 617 14.30 -44.47 -12.47
N ILE A 618 14.99 -44.11 -11.39
CA ILE A 618 15.02 -44.84 -10.13
C ILE A 618 13.83 -44.44 -9.24
N GLY A 619 13.19 -45.44 -8.63
CA GLY A 619 12.05 -45.25 -7.75
C GLY A 619 12.41 -44.78 -6.33
N ILE A 620 11.41 -44.77 -5.47
CA ILE A 620 11.53 -44.47 -4.04
C ILE A 620 10.96 -45.61 -3.19
N ASN A 621 11.48 -45.73 -1.97
CA ASN A 621 10.99 -46.63 -0.94
C ASN A 621 9.64 -46.17 -0.37
N GLU A 622 8.99 -47.03 0.43
CA GLU A 622 7.70 -46.73 1.06
C GLU A 622 7.75 -45.53 2.03
N ASP A 623 8.92 -45.21 2.59
CA ASP A 623 9.15 -44.07 3.48
C ASP A 623 9.48 -42.77 2.72
N TYR A 624 9.32 -42.79 1.40
CA TYR A 624 9.64 -41.73 0.45
C TYR A 624 11.13 -41.47 0.20
N SER A 625 12.04 -42.22 0.84
CA SER A 625 13.48 -42.12 0.55
C SER A 625 13.82 -42.67 -0.83
N LEU A 626 14.91 -42.17 -1.43
CA LEU A 626 15.42 -42.70 -2.70
C LEU A 626 15.85 -44.17 -2.54
N ASP A 627 15.50 -45.03 -3.50
CA ASP A 627 16.05 -46.39 -3.58
C ASP A 627 17.52 -46.34 -4.03
N LEU A 628 18.41 -46.11 -3.06
CA LEU A 628 19.84 -45.95 -3.30
C LEU A 628 20.48 -47.24 -3.84
N ALA A 629 19.98 -48.41 -3.42
CA ALA A 629 20.47 -49.70 -3.91
C ALA A 629 20.14 -49.88 -5.40
N ALA A 630 18.90 -49.58 -5.81
CA ALA A 630 18.54 -49.61 -7.22
C ALA A 630 19.31 -48.59 -8.06
N LEU A 631 19.62 -47.41 -7.50
CA LEU A 631 20.49 -46.43 -8.16
C LEU A 631 21.90 -46.99 -8.38
N GLU A 632 22.48 -47.61 -7.36
CA GLU A 632 23.81 -48.20 -7.43
C GLU A 632 23.87 -49.36 -8.44
N ASP A 633 22.84 -50.22 -8.46
CA ASP A 633 22.73 -51.35 -9.40
C ASP A 633 22.53 -50.88 -10.85
N ALA A 634 21.88 -49.73 -11.06
CA ALA A 634 21.66 -49.17 -12.39
C ALA A 634 22.93 -48.57 -13.03
N ILE A 635 23.94 -48.22 -12.23
CA ILE A 635 25.19 -47.64 -12.75
C ILE A 635 26.02 -48.73 -13.43
N THR A 636 26.30 -48.55 -14.72
CA THR A 636 27.11 -49.45 -15.55
C THR A 636 28.25 -48.69 -16.21
N ASP A 637 29.14 -49.39 -16.92
CA ASP A 637 30.23 -48.76 -17.72
C ASP A 637 29.72 -47.82 -18.82
N THR A 638 28.44 -47.90 -19.18
CA THR A 638 27.79 -47.00 -20.16
C THR A 638 27.19 -45.75 -19.50
N THR A 639 27.12 -45.71 -18.18
CA THR A 639 26.56 -44.58 -17.44
C THR A 639 27.51 -43.40 -17.51
N ARG A 640 27.04 -42.31 -18.11
CA ARG A 640 27.82 -41.08 -18.26
C ARG A 640 27.49 -40.02 -17.21
N LEU A 641 26.22 -39.97 -16.80
CA LEU A 641 25.70 -38.97 -15.87
C LEU A 641 24.65 -39.57 -14.94
N VAL A 642 24.75 -39.25 -13.66
CA VAL A 642 23.65 -39.36 -12.69
C VAL A 642 23.12 -37.95 -12.44
N ALA A 643 21.82 -37.73 -12.61
CA ALA A 643 21.16 -36.43 -12.41
C ALA A 643 20.06 -36.57 -11.38
N VAL A 644 20.23 -35.94 -10.21
CA VAL A 644 19.34 -36.12 -9.05
C VAL A 644 18.93 -34.78 -8.45
N THR A 645 17.70 -34.67 -7.97
CA THR A 645 17.29 -33.58 -7.09
C THR A 645 17.95 -33.73 -5.71
N HIS A 646 18.44 -32.64 -5.13
CA HIS A 646 18.91 -32.62 -3.73
C HIS A 646 17.73 -32.62 -2.76
N ALA A 647 16.65 -31.90 -3.11
CA ALA A 647 15.43 -31.87 -2.33
C ALA A 647 14.19 -31.81 -3.24
N SER A 648 13.26 -32.73 -3.06
CA SER A 648 12.06 -32.83 -3.88
C SER A 648 11.13 -31.62 -3.67
N ASN A 649 10.68 -31.01 -4.76
CA ASN A 649 9.73 -29.89 -4.72
C ASN A 649 8.28 -30.31 -4.44
N ALA A 650 7.98 -31.61 -4.50
CA ALA A 650 6.62 -32.14 -4.32
C ALA A 650 6.41 -32.59 -2.86
N ILE A 651 7.25 -33.50 -2.38
CA ILE A 651 7.09 -34.14 -1.05
C ILE A 651 8.20 -33.78 -0.04
N GLY A 652 9.07 -32.82 -0.38
CA GLY A 652 10.08 -32.28 0.53
C GLY A 652 11.24 -33.21 0.91
N VAL A 653 11.32 -34.44 0.41
CA VAL A 653 12.42 -35.37 0.75
C VAL A 653 13.78 -34.84 0.30
N VAL A 654 14.78 -34.97 1.18
CA VAL A 654 16.20 -34.69 0.90
C VAL A 654 16.89 -35.98 0.48
N THR A 655 17.59 -35.98 -0.66
CA THR A 655 18.28 -37.18 -1.17
C THR A 655 19.70 -37.28 -0.58
N PRO A 656 20.27 -38.49 -0.44
CA PRO A 656 21.60 -38.69 0.14
C PRO A 656 22.71 -38.38 -0.88
N VAL A 657 22.81 -37.12 -1.30
CA VAL A 657 23.73 -36.68 -2.38
C VAL A 657 25.18 -37.02 -2.08
N GLU A 658 25.64 -36.89 -0.82
CA GLU A 658 27.01 -37.23 -0.44
C GLU A 658 27.35 -38.71 -0.72
N GLU A 659 26.39 -39.61 -0.49
CA GLU A 659 26.53 -41.05 -0.76
C GLU A 659 26.49 -41.33 -2.27
N ILE A 660 25.56 -40.71 -2.99
CA ILE A 660 25.46 -40.80 -4.46
C ILE A 660 26.77 -40.32 -5.11
N ALA A 661 27.35 -39.22 -4.62
CA ALA A 661 28.61 -38.67 -5.11
C ALA A 661 29.78 -39.63 -4.89
N ARG A 662 29.83 -40.34 -3.76
CA ARG A 662 30.82 -41.40 -3.52
C ARG A 662 30.67 -42.51 -4.56
N ILE A 663 29.45 -43.01 -4.77
CA ILE A 663 29.16 -44.08 -5.74
C ILE A 663 29.55 -43.65 -7.16
N CYS A 664 29.20 -42.42 -7.56
CA CYS A 664 29.54 -41.86 -8.87
C CYS A 664 31.05 -41.74 -9.05
N ARG A 665 31.76 -41.22 -8.04
CA ARG A 665 33.22 -41.06 -8.07
C ARG A 665 33.95 -42.40 -8.19
N ASP A 666 33.53 -43.41 -7.42
CA ASP A 666 34.13 -44.74 -7.44
C ASP A 666 33.98 -45.42 -8.82
N ARG A 667 32.97 -45.01 -9.61
CA ARG A 667 32.69 -45.52 -10.96
C ARG A 667 33.05 -44.56 -12.09
N GLY A 668 33.63 -43.40 -11.80
CA GLY A 668 34.02 -42.39 -12.80
C GLY A 668 32.85 -41.75 -13.55
N VAL A 669 31.68 -41.66 -12.91
CA VAL A 669 30.43 -41.12 -13.47
C VAL A 669 30.24 -39.68 -13.02
N LEU A 670 29.76 -38.81 -13.92
CA LEU A 670 29.46 -37.41 -13.58
C LEU A 670 28.18 -37.32 -12.73
N LEU A 671 28.12 -36.36 -11.82
CA LEU A 671 26.96 -36.09 -10.99
C LEU A 671 26.44 -34.66 -11.18
N LEU A 672 25.18 -34.55 -11.63
CA LEU A 672 24.41 -33.30 -11.60
C LEU A 672 23.42 -33.31 -10.44
N VAL A 673 23.42 -32.23 -9.68
CA VAL A 673 22.50 -32.00 -8.55
C VAL A 673 21.59 -30.82 -8.85
N ASP A 674 20.28 -31.08 -8.93
CA ASP A 674 19.25 -30.03 -8.90
C ASP A 674 19.03 -29.59 -7.45
N ALA A 675 19.58 -28.43 -7.12
CA ALA A 675 19.56 -27.85 -5.79
C ALA A 675 18.53 -26.72 -5.65
N ALA A 676 17.57 -26.62 -6.58
CA ALA A 676 16.59 -25.54 -6.61
C ALA A 676 15.75 -25.41 -5.33
N GLN A 677 15.57 -26.50 -4.58
CA GLN A 677 14.86 -26.50 -3.29
C GLN A 677 15.77 -26.73 -2.08
N SER A 678 17.05 -27.07 -2.25
CA SER A 678 17.93 -27.19 -1.08
C SER A 678 18.59 -25.86 -0.76
N VAL A 679 19.08 -25.13 -1.77
CA VAL A 679 19.81 -23.86 -1.59
C VAL A 679 19.00 -22.80 -0.79
N PRO A 680 17.67 -22.67 -0.97
CA PRO A 680 16.90 -21.71 -0.15
C PRO A 680 16.65 -22.15 1.30
N HIS A 681 16.81 -23.44 1.61
CA HIS A 681 16.24 -24.07 2.81
C HIS A 681 17.29 -24.70 3.75
N MET A 682 18.51 -24.93 3.28
CA MET A 682 19.57 -25.57 4.07
C MET A 682 20.97 -25.13 3.62
N PRO A 683 22.00 -25.23 4.49
CA PRO A 683 23.38 -25.05 4.07
C PRO A 683 23.73 -26.02 2.93
N VAL A 684 24.36 -25.49 1.88
CA VAL A 684 24.85 -26.27 0.74
C VAL A 684 26.34 -26.01 0.61
N ASP A 685 27.14 -27.07 0.61
CA ASP A 685 28.59 -27.02 0.46
C ASP A 685 29.00 -28.03 -0.61
N ILE A 686 29.54 -27.54 -1.72
CA ILE A 686 29.96 -28.37 -2.85
C ILE A 686 31.08 -29.34 -2.50
N GLY A 687 31.99 -28.95 -1.60
CA GLY A 687 33.07 -29.81 -1.14
C GLY A 687 32.53 -31.08 -0.48
N ARG A 688 31.49 -30.91 0.35
CA ARG A 688 30.74 -32.01 0.96
C ARG A 688 29.89 -32.79 -0.05
N LEU A 689 29.10 -32.09 -0.87
CA LEU A 689 28.20 -32.73 -1.84
C LEU A 689 28.96 -33.51 -2.91
N GLY A 690 30.16 -33.09 -3.30
CA GLY A 690 31.01 -33.84 -4.22
C GLY A 690 30.49 -33.94 -5.66
N CYS A 691 29.49 -33.14 -6.06
CA CYS A 691 28.91 -33.12 -7.41
C CYS A 691 29.77 -32.41 -8.46
N ASP A 692 29.53 -32.66 -9.74
CA ASP A 692 30.23 -32.01 -10.86
C ASP A 692 29.46 -30.79 -11.38
N PHE A 693 28.14 -30.84 -11.27
CA PHE A 693 27.24 -29.75 -11.64
C PHE A 693 26.23 -29.50 -10.51
N LEU A 694 26.04 -28.23 -10.13
CA LEU A 694 25.01 -27.80 -9.18
C LEU A 694 24.13 -26.74 -9.85
N CYS A 695 22.82 -26.97 -9.89
CA CYS A 695 21.87 -26.07 -10.56
C CYS A 695 20.84 -25.53 -9.56
N PHE A 696 20.60 -24.22 -9.53
CA PHE A 696 19.53 -23.64 -8.68
C PHE A 696 18.98 -22.32 -9.24
N SER A 697 17.87 -21.85 -8.67
CA SER A 697 17.13 -20.68 -9.14
C SER A 697 17.13 -19.57 -8.09
N GLY A 698 17.43 -18.34 -8.50
CA GLY A 698 17.44 -17.20 -7.60
C GLY A 698 16.07 -16.87 -7.01
N HIS A 699 15.01 -16.97 -7.82
CA HIS A 699 13.62 -16.67 -7.41
C HIS A 699 13.04 -17.57 -6.32
N LYS A 700 13.74 -18.65 -5.93
CA LYS A 700 13.38 -19.49 -4.79
C LYS A 700 14.18 -19.14 -3.53
N MET A 701 15.33 -18.49 -3.68
CA MET A 701 16.24 -18.07 -2.61
C MET A 701 16.24 -16.55 -2.43
N LEU A 702 15.04 -15.95 -2.45
CA LEU A 702 14.80 -14.51 -2.28
C LEU A 702 15.29 -13.59 -3.41
N GLY A 703 15.99 -14.15 -4.39
CA GLY A 703 16.55 -13.42 -5.52
C GLY A 703 15.51 -13.04 -6.58
N PRO A 704 15.89 -12.22 -7.56
CA PRO A 704 14.98 -11.78 -8.62
C PRO A 704 14.57 -12.92 -9.57
N THR A 705 13.44 -12.76 -10.26
CA THR A 705 13.10 -13.61 -11.40
C THR A 705 14.09 -13.42 -12.56
N GLY A 706 14.17 -14.42 -13.44
CA GLY A 706 15.14 -14.42 -14.53
C GLY A 706 16.59 -14.52 -14.05
N THR A 707 16.80 -15.13 -12.88
CA THR A 707 18.12 -15.47 -12.34
C THR A 707 18.15 -16.93 -11.91
N GLY A 708 19.20 -17.62 -12.32
CA GLY A 708 19.53 -19.00 -12.00
C GLY A 708 21.03 -19.17 -12.05
N VAL A 709 21.50 -20.33 -11.59
CA VAL A 709 22.92 -20.61 -11.42
C VAL A 709 23.20 -22.01 -11.92
N LEU A 710 24.24 -22.11 -12.75
CA LEU A 710 24.96 -23.35 -13.02
C LEU A 710 26.35 -23.20 -12.40
N TRP A 711 26.66 -24.01 -11.41
CA TRP A 711 28.03 -24.18 -10.97
C TRP A 711 28.60 -25.47 -11.57
N MET A 712 29.85 -25.40 -12.04
CA MET A 712 30.55 -26.54 -12.64
C MET A 712 31.92 -26.69 -11.99
N ARG A 713 32.25 -27.92 -11.58
CA ARG A 713 33.58 -28.24 -11.05
C ARG A 713 34.67 -27.97 -12.08
N GLU A 714 34.45 -28.46 -13.28
CA GLU A 714 35.34 -28.29 -14.43
C GLU A 714 34.52 -27.77 -15.62
N ALA A 715 35.14 -26.94 -16.45
CA ALA A 715 34.52 -26.33 -17.63
C ALA A 715 34.45 -27.31 -18.82
N ILE A 716 33.79 -28.47 -18.62
CA ILE A 716 33.78 -29.61 -19.56
C ILE A 716 32.64 -29.60 -20.58
N ILE A 717 31.73 -28.63 -20.49
CA ILE A 717 30.62 -28.48 -21.43
C ILE A 717 30.93 -27.41 -22.48
N GLU A 718 30.43 -27.60 -23.69
CA GLU A 718 30.42 -26.57 -24.72
C GLU A 718 29.29 -25.56 -24.50
N PRO A 719 29.48 -24.27 -24.82
CA PRO A 719 28.42 -23.26 -24.71
C PRO A 719 27.24 -23.58 -25.64
N SER A 720 26.03 -23.66 -25.08
CA SER A 720 24.81 -23.94 -25.86
C SER A 720 24.26 -22.72 -26.62
N LEU A 721 24.67 -21.50 -26.23
CA LEU A 721 24.32 -20.25 -26.89
C LEU A 721 25.59 -19.52 -27.33
N LEU A 722 25.63 -19.09 -28.59
CA LEU A 722 26.77 -18.37 -29.17
C LEU A 722 26.37 -16.93 -29.54
N GLY A 723 27.22 -15.95 -29.23
CA GLY A 723 26.95 -14.55 -29.55
C GLY A 723 27.94 -13.54 -28.97
N GLY A 724 27.60 -12.25 -29.01
CA GLY A 724 28.36 -11.21 -28.33
C GLY A 724 28.35 -11.38 -26.81
N GLY A 725 29.36 -10.87 -26.11
CA GLY A 725 29.50 -11.03 -24.65
C GLY A 725 30.34 -12.25 -24.24
N MET A 726 30.25 -13.35 -25.00
CA MET A 726 30.98 -14.60 -24.69
C MET A 726 32.31 -14.79 -25.42
N ILE A 727 32.74 -13.81 -26.23
CA ILE A 727 33.95 -13.91 -27.05
C ILE A 727 35.08 -13.05 -26.50
N GLU A 728 36.32 -13.53 -26.65
CA GLU A 728 37.51 -12.72 -26.51
C GLU A 728 37.83 -11.99 -27.82
N THR A 729 37.80 -12.71 -28.93
CA THR A 729 38.01 -12.20 -30.29
C THR A 729 37.21 -13.02 -31.30
N VAL A 730 36.88 -12.41 -32.44
CA VAL A 730 36.13 -13.03 -33.54
C VAL A 730 36.70 -12.55 -34.89
N THR A 731 36.79 -13.49 -35.83
CA THR A 731 37.20 -13.29 -37.23
C THR A 731 36.14 -13.90 -38.16
N GLU A 732 36.30 -13.74 -39.47
CA GLU A 732 35.38 -14.37 -40.44
C GLU A 732 35.39 -15.90 -40.36
N ASP A 733 36.54 -16.51 -40.03
CA ASP A 733 36.74 -17.96 -40.06
C ASP A 733 36.70 -18.64 -38.68
N ALA A 734 36.87 -17.89 -37.58
CA ALA A 734 37.03 -18.45 -36.23
C ALA A 734 36.68 -17.45 -35.11
N TYR A 735 36.46 -17.98 -33.90
CA TYR A 735 36.30 -17.19 -32.67
C TYR A 735 37.05 -17.83 -31.49
N VAL A 736 37.43 -17.00 -30.52
CA VAL A 736 37.99 -17.44 -29.24
C VAL A 736 36.99 -17.05 -28.15
N PRO A 737 36.48 -17.99 -27.34
CA PRO A 737 35.60 -17.68 -26.22
C PRO A 737 36.30 -16.87 -25.13
N ALA A 738 35.53 -16.10 -24.35
CA ALA A 738 36.02 -15.49 -23.12
C ALA A 738 36.35 -16.55 -22.06
N GLU A 739 37.09 -16.17 -21.01
CA GLU A 739 37.39 -17.04 -19.88
C GLU A 739 36.29 -16.99 -18.79
N GLY A 740 36.31 -17.96 -17.87
CA GLY A 740 35.42 -18.03 -16.73
C GLY A 740 33.93 -18.10 -17.12
N TYR A 741 33.08 -17.41 -16.35
CA TYR A 741 31.64 -17.35 -16.58
C TYR A 741 31.28 -16.69 -17.93
N GLY A 742 32.13 -15.76 -18.39
CA GLY A 742 31.92 -15.05 -19.66
C GLY A 742 31.82 -16.00 -20.85
N ARG A 743 32.51 -17.16 -20.83
CA ARG A 743 32.39 -18.20 -21.86
C ARG A 743 30.96 -18.69 -22.10
N TYR A 744 30.13 -18.65 -21.06
CA TYR A 744 28.83 -19.30 -21.01
C TYR A 744 27.64 -18.33 -21.01
N GLU A 745 27.90 -17.03 -20.85
CA GLU A 745 26.87 -15.98 -20.81
C GLU A 745 26.82 -15.18 -22.11
N ALA A 746 26.22 -15.77 -23.14
CA ALA A 746 26.04 -15.09 -24.42
C ALA A 746 24.93 -14.02 -24.36
N GLY A 747 25.19 -12.87 -24.99
CA GLY A 747 24.30 -11.71 -25.04
C GLY A 747 24.52 -10.74 -23.89
N THR A 748 23.65 -9.73 -23.80
CA THR A 748 23.59 -8.86 -22.62
C THR A 748 22.91 -9.64 -21.49
N PRO A 749 23.58 -9.91 -20.36
CA PRO A 749 22.99 -10.68 -19.28
C PRO A 749 21.95 -9.87 -18.51
N ASN A 750 21.21 -10.55 -17.62
CA ASN A 750 20.35 -9.89 -16.63
C ASN A 750 21.20 -9.26 -15.52
N VAL A 751 21.88 -8.15 -15.82
CA VAL A 751 22.84 -7.49 -14.92
C VAL A 751 22.21 -7.12 -13.59
N ALA A 752 21.05 -6.46 -13.62
CA ALA A 752 20.33 -6.04 -12.42
C ALA A 752 19.87 -7.23 -11.58
N GLY A 753 19.39 -8.30 -12.25
CA GLY A 753 19.01 -9.55 -11.61
C GLY A 753 20.19 -10.22 -10.92
N GLY A 754 21.33 -10.38 -11.60
CA GLY A 754 22.52 -10.98 -11.03
C GLY A 754 23.06 -10.22 -9.82
N ILE A 755 23.08 -8.87 -9.88
CA ILE A 755 23.43 -8.05 -8.71
C ILE A 755 22.45 -8.29 -7.56
N GLY A 756 21.15 -8.31 -7.84
CA GLY A 756 20.12 -8.61 -6.84
C GLY A 756 20.25 -10.02 -6.24
N LEU A 757 20.65 -11.02 -7.03
CA LEU A 757 20.94 -12.37 -6.56
C LEU A 757 22.14 -12.39 -5.58
N GLY A 758 23.19 -11.63 -5.89
CA GLY A 758 24.31 -11.46 -4.96
C GLY A 758 23.91 -10.81 -3.62
N VAL A 759 22.95 -9.89 -3.63
CA VAL A 759 22.40 -9.30 -2.40
C VAL A 759 21.48 -10.26 -1.65
N ALA A 760 20.76 -11.14 -2.37
CA ALA A 760 19.96 -12.19 -1.75
C ALA A 760 20.84 -13.20 -1.00
N VAL A 761 22.01 -13.53 -1.57
CA VAL A 761 23.05 -14.32 -0.88
C VAL A 761 23.52 -13.63 0.40
N ASP A 762 23.90 -12.35 0.34
CA ASP A 762 24.34 -11.62 1.55
C ASP A 762 23.26 -11.66 2.65
N TYR A 763 21.99 -11.54 2.25
CA TYR A 763 20.85 -11.55 3.17
C TYR A 763 20.68 -12.91 3.85
N LEU A 764 20.76 -14.00 3.09
CA LEU A 764 20.69 -15.37 3.62
C LEU A 764 21.89 -15.71 4.51
N GLU A 765 23.10 -15.28 4.12
CA GLU A 765 24.32 -15.45 4.94
C GLU A 765 24.24 -14.68 6.25
N ALA A 766 23.73 -13.44 6.24
CA ALA A 766 23.58 -12.63 7.44
C ALA A 766 22.60 -13.24 8.46
N ILE A 767 21.54 -13.92 7.98
CA ILE A 767 20.65 -14.68 8.85
C ILE A 767 21.31 -15.99 9.31
N GLY A 768 22.02 -16.65 8.40
CA GLY A 768 22.64 -17.95 8.60
C GLY A 768 21.71 -19.10 8.21
N MET A 769 22.10 -19.86 7.19
CA MET A 769 21.31 -20.97 6.63
C MET A 769 20.98 -22.07 7.66
N GLU A 770 21.85 -22.27 8.63
CA GLU A 770 21.64 -23.23 9.70
C GLU A 770 20.56 -22.76 10.70
N LYS A 771 20.40 -21.46 10.90
CA LYS A 771 19.27 -20.90 11.68
C LYS A 771 17.96 -21.03 10.90
N ILE A 772 17.98 -20.77 9.59
CA ILE A 772 16.83 -20.94 8.69
C ILE A 772 16.37 -22.40 8.68
N ARG A 773 17.29 -23.34 8.49
CA ARG A 773 17.04 -24.78 8.49
C ARG A 773 16.27 -25.22 9.74
N ARG A 774 16.78 -24.88 10.94
CA ARG A 774 16.13 -25.25 12.21
C ARG A 774 14.75 -24.62 12.38
N HIS A 775 14.57 -23.37 11.96
CA HIS A 775 13.27 -22.70 12.02
C HIS A 775 12.24 -23.42 11.15
N GLU A 776 12.60 -23.74 9.92
CA GLU A 776 11.72 -24.47 9.01
C GLU A 776 11.48 -25.91 9.45
N GLU A 777 12.49 -26.63 9.94
CA GLU A 777 12.33 -28.00 10.48
C GLU A 777 11.28 -28.05 11.59
N ARG A 778 11.32 -27.09 12.53
CA ARG A 778 10.35 -26.97 13.62
C ARG A 778 8.93 -26.75 13.09
N LEU A 779 8.76 -25.78 12.19
CA LEU A 779 7.45 -25.44 11.62
C LEU A 779 6.88 -26.57 10.74
N THR A 780 7.73 -27.22 9.97
CA THR A 780 7.36 -28.35 9.10
C THR A 780 6.93 -29.55 9.94
N THR A 781 7.62 -29.81 11.05
CA THR A 781 7.24 -30.86 11.99
C THR A 781 5.85 -30.61 12.56
N ARG A 782 5.59 -29.38 13.04
CA ARG A 782 4.26 -28.96 13.51
C ARG A 782 3.19 -29.11 12.42
N LEU A 783 3.49 -28.70 11.19
CA LEU A 783 2.55 -28.81 10.07
C LEU A 783 2.19 -30.27 9.76
N ILE A 784 3.20 -31.15 9.67
CA ILE A 784 2.99 -32.57 9.39
C ILE A 784 2.19 -33.24 10.52
N GLU A 785 2.54 -33.00 11.78
CA GLU A 785 1.81 -33.54 12.93
C GLU A 785 0.37 -33.04 12.98
N GLY A 786 0.16 -31.74 12.78
CA GLY A 786 -1.15 -31.11 12.80
C GLY A 786 -2.06 -31.61 11.67
N LEU A 787 -1.57 -31.67 10.44
CA LEU A 787 -2.34 -32.19 9.31
C LEU A 787 -2.62 -33.70 9.44
N SER A 788 -1.65 -34.49 9.92
CA SER A 788 -1.82 -35.93 10.09
C SER A 788 -2.81 -36.30 11.20
N ALA A 789 -3.12 -35.36 12.11
CA ALA A 789 -4.10 -35.55 13.16
C ALA A 789 -5.56 -35.27 12.70
N ILE A 790 -5.76 -34.72 11.51
CA ILE A 790 -7.08 -34.43 10.96
C ILE A 790 -7.62 -35.68 10.24
N ASP A 791 -8.80 -36.14 10.67
CA ASP A 791 -9.47 -37.27 10.02
C ASP A 791 -9.76 -36.97 8.54
N GLY A 792 -9.43 -37.93 7.67
CA GLY A 792 -9.56 -37.78 6.23
C GLY A 792 -8.51 -36.88 5.54
N VAL A 793 -7.41 -36.52 6.21
CA VAL A 793 -6.26 -35.85 5.59
C VAL A 793 -5.09 -36.82 5.47
N ARG A 794 -4.52 -36.92 4.26
CA ARG A 794 -3.32 -37.74 4.00
C ARG A 794 -2.14 -36.85 3.65
N VAL A 795 -1.06 -36.97 4.41
CA VAL A 795 0.19 -36.21 4.22
C VAL A 795 1.24 -37.06 3.48
N TYR A 796 1.94 -36.44 2.54
CA TYR A 796 3.02 -37.02 1.73
C TYR A 796 4.33 -36.29 2.01
N ALA A 797 5.04 -36.73 3.05
CA ALA A 797 6.34 -36.23 3.44
C ALA A 797 7.08 -37.30 4.28
N PRO A 798 8.43 -37.34 4.26
CA PRO A 798 9.21 -38.17 5.19
C PRO A 798 8.89 -37.79 6.65
N LYS A 799 8.90 -38.78 7.56
CA LYS A 799 8.61 -38.55 8.99
C LYS A 799 9.79 -38.03 9.80
N ASP A 800 11.02 -38.36 9.37
CA ASP A 800 12.23 -37.83 9.98
C ASP A 800 12.46 -36.36 9.57
N PRO A 801 12.54 -35.40 10.52
CA PRO A 801 12.85 -34.00 10.21
C PRO A 801 14.17 -33.79 9.46
N ALA A 802 15.20 -34.60 9.73
CA ALA A 802 16.50 -34.45 9.08
C ALA A 802 16.44 -34.81 7.58
N SER A 803 15.48 -35.65 7.19
CA SER A 803 15.32 -36.16 5.83
C SER A 803 14.37 -35.32 4.95
N ARG A 804 13.97 -34.11 5.39
CA ARG A 804 13.03 -33.24 4.64
C ARG A 804 13.37 -31.75 4.71
N ILE A 805 12.81 -30.96 3.79
CA ILE A 805 12.74 -29.49 3.83
C ILE A 805 11.32 -29.00 4.16
N GLY A 806 11.11 -27.69 4.22
CA GLY A 806 9.81 -27.05 4.44
C GLY A 806 8.80 -27.15 3.29
N VAL A 807 8.61 -28.35 2.72
CA VAL A 807 7.64 -28.64 1.66
C VAL A 807 6.79 -29.82 2.07
N VAL A 808 5.47 -29.60 2.19
CA VAL A 808 4.51 -30.61 2.64
C VAL A 808 3.39 -30.72 1.62
N SER A 809 3.28 -31.90 1.00
CA SER A 809 2.12 -32.24 0.17
C SER A 809 1.07 -32.96 1.01
N PHE A 810 -0.22 -32.70 0.74
CA PHE A 810 -1.32 -33.40 1.37
C PHE A 810 -2.56 -33.43 0.47
N ASN A 811 -3.48 -34.34 0.76
CA ASN A 811 -4.82 -34.40 0.17
C ASN A 811 -5.88 -34.53 1.26
N VAL A 812 -7.06 -33.99 0.98
CA VAL A 812 -8.27 -34.20 1.78
C VAL A 812 -9.13 -35.22 1.04
N GLU A 813 -9.53 -36.29 1.72
CA GLU A 813 -10.33 -37.36 1.11
C GLU A 813 -11.60 -36.82 0.47
N ASN A 814 -11.89 -37.30 -0.75
CA ASN A 814 -13.06 -36.96 -1.56
C ASN A 814 -13.17 -35.47 -1.97
N ILE A 815 -12.10 -34.68 -1.86
CA ILE A 815 -12.07 -33.29 -2.36
C ILE A 815 -10.90 -33.13 -3.32
N HIS A 816 -11.16 -32.53 -4.49
CA HIS A 816 -10.12 -32.32 -5.49
C HIS A 816 -9.06 -31.32 -4.96
N PRO A 817 -7.75 -31.53 -5.16
CA PRO A 817 -6.70 -30.64 -4.63
C PRO A 817 -6.85 -29.17 -5.02
N HIS A 818 -7.31 -28.90 -6.25
CA HIS A 818 -7.63 -27.54 -6.70
C HIS A 818 -8.77 -26.89 -5.89
N GLU A 819 -9.79 -27.64 -5.51
CA GLU A 819 -10.89 -27.11 -4.69
C GLU A 819 -10.38 -26.78 -3.30
N VAL A 820 -9.59 -27.66 -2.67
CA VAL A 820 -8.97 -27.38 -1.36
C VAL A 820 -8.12 -26.10 -1.41
N ALA A 821 -7.27 -25.94 -2.43
CA ALA A 821 -6.44 -24.75 -2.59
C ALA A 821 -7.29 -23.48 -2.83
N GLN A 822 -8.37 -23.58 -3.59
CA GLN A 822 -9.28 -22.46 -3.83
C GLN A 822 -10.00 -22.04 -2.54
N TYR A 823 -10.50 -23.00 -1.75
CA TYR A 823 -11.10 -22.72 -0.45
C TYR A 823 -10.11 -22.05 0.52
N LEU A 824 -8.86 -22.53 0.55
CA LEU A 824 -7.81 -21.94 1.38
C LEU A 824 -7.52 -20.48 0.97
N ASP A 825 -7.49 -20.16 -0.32
CA ASP A 825 -7.28 -18.79 -0.82
C ASP A 825 -8.49 -17.88 -0.54
N GLU A 826 -9.69 -18.30 -0.96
CA GLU A 826 -10.90 -17.47 -0.93
C GLU A 826 -11.42 -17.23 0.51
N GLU A 827 -11.40 -18.26 1.35
CA GLU A 827 -12.02 -18.20 2.68
C GLU A 827 -11.02 -17.90 3.79
N ALA A 828 -9.77 -18.37 3.66
CA ALA A 828 -8.76 -18.26 4.71
C ALA A 828 -7.56 -17.34 4.35
N GLU A 829 -7.51 -16.80 3.12
CA GLU A 829 -6.37 -16.00 2.63
C GLU A 829 -5.02 -16.76 2.74
N ILE A 830 -5.06 -18.08 2.55
CA ILE A 830 -3.89 -18.96 2.61
C ILE A 830 -3.51 -19.42 1.19
N LEU A 831 -2.41 -18.85 0.70
CA LEU A 831 -1.90 -19.12 -0.64
C LEU A 831 -1.05 -20.40 -0.61
N VAL A 832 -1.62 -21.50 -1.08
CA VAL A 832 -0.96 -22.77 -1.34
C VAL A 832 -0.98 -23.10 -2.83
N ARG A 833 -0.26 -24.15 -3.25
CA ARG A 833 -0.32 -24.65 -4.62
C ARG A 833 -1.07 -25.97 -4.70
N SER A 834 -1.68 -26.25 -5.85
CA SER A 834 -2.30 -27.55 -6.14
C SER A 834 -1.93 -28.06 -7.53
N GLY A 835 -1.99 -29.38 -7.71
CA GLY A 835 -1.74 -30.07 -8.97
C GLY A 835 -0.50 -30.98 -8.91
N TYR A 836 0.16 -31.18 -10.06
CA TYR A 836 1.28 -32.12 -10.17
C TYR A 836 2.64 -31.55 -9.75
N HIS A 837 2.72 -30.26 -9.44
CA HIS A 837 3.97 -29.54 -9.09
C HIS A 837 5.11 -29.76 -10.09
N CYS A 838 4.78 -29.96 -11.37
CA CYS A 838 5.75 -30.35 -12.40
C CYS A 838 6.58 -31.60 -12.03
N CYS A 839 5.97 -32.55 -11.33
CA CYS A 839 6.55 -33.84 -10.91
C CYS A 839 5.52 -34.97 -11.16
N GLN A 840 4.89 -34.94 -12.34
CA GLN A 840 3.81 -35.86 -12.71
C GLN A 840 4.18 -37.36 -12.60
N PRO A 841 5.38 -37.82 -13.00
CA PRO A 841 5.77 -39.22 -12.82
C PRO A 841 5.71 -39.69 -11.36
N LEU A 842 6.10 -38.84 -10.39
CA LEU A 842 5.95 -39.14 -8.97
C LEU A 842 4.49 -39.26 -8.56
N MET A 843 3.63 -38.37 -9.06
CA MET A 843 2.19 -38.40 -8.77
C MET A 843 1.56 -39.68 -9.29
N GLU A 844 1.91 -40.12 -10.50
CA GLU A 844 1.48 -41.40 -11.06
C GLU A 844 2.00 -42.59 -10.24
N TYR A 845 3.27 -42.57 -9.85
CA TYR A 845 3.88 -43.60 -9.00
C TYR A 845 3.19 -43.73 -7.64
N LEU A 846 2.81 -42.61 -7.02
CA LEU A 846 2.10 -42.58 -5.74
C LEU A 846 0.58 -42.85 -5.86
N GLY A 847 0.06 -43.05 -7.07
CA GLY A 847 -1.36 -43.25 -7.32
C GLY A 847 -2.22 -42.01 -7.10
N LEU A 848 -1.70 -40.82 -7.42
CA LEU A 848 -2.31 -39.50 -7.21
C LEU A 848 -2.63 -38.82 -8.56
N PRO A 849 -3.64 -39.31 -9.30
CA PRO A 849 -3.93 -38.84 -10.66
C PRO A 849 -4.36 -37.37 -10.73
N ASP A 850 -4.84 -36.79 -9.62
CA ASP A 850 -5.27 -35.39 -9.52
C ASP A 850 -4.19 -34.49 -8.86
N GLY A 851 -3.04 -35.08 -8.51
CA GLY A 851 -1.95 -34.40 -7.81
C GLY A 851 -2.22 -34.18 -6.32
N THR A 852 -1.60 -33.13 -5.76
CA THR A 852 -1.70 -32.80 -4.33
C THR A 852 -1.91 -31.31 -4.08
N VAL A 853 -2.39 -30.95 -2.90
CA VAL A 853 -2.15 -29.63 -2.32
C VAL A 853 -0.73 -29.61 -1.76
N ARG A 854 -0.02 -28.50 -1.91
CA ARG A 854 1.33 -28.31 -1.39
C ARG A 854 1.43 -26.98 -0.65
N ALA A 855 1.72 -27.09 0.64
CA ALA A 855 2.15 -25.98 1.48
C ALA A 855 3.68 -25.98 1.56
N SER A 856 4.30 -24.86 1.26
CA SER A 856 5.76 -24.69 1.26
C SER A 856 6.17 -23.42 2.00
N LEU A 857 6.97 -23.63 3.03
CA LEU A 857 7.40 -22.64 4.00
C LEU A 857 8.61 -21.87 3.47
N SER A 858 8.97 -20.80 4.17
CA SER A 858 10.24 -20.09 4.00
C SER A 858 10.68 -19.52 5.35
N LEU A 859 11.86 -18.92 5.39
CA LEU A 859 12.42 -18.20 6.53
C LEU A 859 11.49 -17.14 7.14
N TYR A 860 10.53 -16.60 6.37
CA TYR A 860 9.57 -15.62 6.87
C TYR A 860 8.25 -16.24 7.36
N THR A 861 8.04 -17.56 7.22
CA THR A 861 6.82 -18.25 7.68
C THR A 861 6.77 -18.30 9.20
N THR A 862 5.60 -18.10 9.80
CA THR A 862 5.40 -18.11 11.26
C THR A 862 4.65 -19.35 11.75
N GLU A 863 4.69 -19.61 13.05
CA GLU A 863 3.92 -20.70 13.67
C GLU A 863 2.42 -20.44 13.60
N GLN A 864 1.99 -19.18 13.71
CA GLN A 864 0.59 -18.78 13.60
C GLN A 864 0.04 -19.04 12.19
N GLU A 865 0.86 -18.87 11.15
CA GLU A 865 0.50 -19.18 9.76
C GLU A 865 0.31 -20.69 9.56
N ILE A 866 1.14 -21.52 10.21
CA ILE A 866 0.96 -22.98 10.23
C ILE A 866 -0.32 -23.38 10.96
N ASP A 867 -0.62 -22.74 12.08
CA ASP A 867 -1.84 -22.99 12.85
C ASP A 867 -3.11 -22.63 12.08
N LEU A 868 -3.10 -21.50 11.36
CA LEU A 868 -4.19 -21.11 10.49
C LEU A 868 -4.43 -22.14 9.38
N LEU A 869 -3.35 -22.64 8.76
CA LEU A 869 -3.47 -23.67 7.72
C LEU A 869 -4.07 -24.97 8.29
N ILE A 870 -3.57 -25.46 9.43
CA ILE A 870 -4.09 -26.68 10.07
C ILE A 870 -5.57 -26.50 10.41
N ALA A 871 -5.95 -25.34 10.98
CA ALA A 871 -7.34 -25.05 11.32
C ALA A 871 -8.24 -25.02 10.09
N ALA A 872 -7.84 -24.30 9.04
CA ALA A 872 -8.61 -24.17 7.80
C ALA A 872 -8.77 -25.51 7.07
N VAL A 873 -7.71 -26.32 6.98
CA VAL A 873 -7.81 -27.68 6.43
C VAL A 873 -8.73 -28.55 7.29
N GLY A 874 -8.68 -28.40 8.61
CA GLY A 874 -9.59 -29.09 9.54
C GLY A 874 -11.06 -28.70 9.35
N GLU A 875 -11.35 -27.45 8.99
CA GLU A 875 -12.70 -27.00 8.62
C GLU A 875 -13.15 -27.59 7.29
N ILE A 876 -12.30 -27.55 6.26
CA ILE A 876 -12.56 -28.16 4.95
C ILE A 876 -12.85 -29.67 5.11
N ALA A 877 -12.07 -30.38 5.92
CA ALA A 877 -12.26 -31.80 6.18
C ALA A 877 -13.55 -32.11 6.96
N ARG A 878 -14.04 -31.20 7.82
CA ARG A 878 -15.27 -31.35 8.61
C ARG A 878 -16.54 -30.92 7.89
N GLY A 879 -16.46 -29.98 6.94
CA GLY A 879 -17.58 -29.42 6.17
C GLY A 879 -18.25 -30.40 5.18
N ARG A 880 -18.13 -31.70 5.46
CA ARG A 880 -18.72 -32.84 4.75
C ARG A 880 -20.23 -32.91 4.94
#